data_AF-A0A8J4J4F7-F1
#
_entry.id   AF-A0A8J4J4F7-F1
#
_cell.length_a   1.000
_cell.length_b   1.000
_cell.length_c   1.000
_cell.angle_alpha   90.00
_cell.angle_beta   90.00
_cell.angle_gamma   90.00
#
_symmetry.space_group_name_H-M   'P 1'
#
loop_
_entity.id
_entity.type
_entity.pdbx_description
1 polymer ?
#
loop_
_entity_poly.entity_id
_entity_poly.type
_entity_poly.pdbx_seq_one_letter_code
_entity_poly.pdbx_strand_id
1 'polypeptide(L)'
;MAPLGEDTPLIGERSCSLSSTETSTLQVYLYHRAPAARSPPSTAAGVLTFTFGEYTAEELCVRAAKACGVLPICHSLFALATEDLSCWFPPNHLFTVDDSCSQVVVYRIRFLFPNWCGLGRSHRFQLLNDQASPILDYPVIDYLFAQSRSDFIGGRVAVALSLPRQEECLSLAVLDMLRIAKEKQQSPDEVSSHVSYKSCIPEPLRCQIQQHSFLTRKRIRRHFSKSLRKIGGCQTDGRYLKLKYLLDLERLQRHWAEESFRVRSPGSAADITIHVASESGISWSCDGSESRQHFCDFPDIADISIKQASREGSPVENRIVTLTKTDNRVLEVEFPTLREACSFVALIDGYYRLTADAHHYFCKEVAPPRLLEDVENQCHGPISSEFAVNKLKVAGSRPGLYLLRRSPQDFDSYLLTVCAETRSGQDYKRCLIRRDEDGNFWLSGVARRFCSLRELLGTYGRCGLQAEGARMCLAACCPPLPKEKSNLLIVRSGCPQPPGSPAAPRRSLNQMMFHKIDPQSLTRGESLGQGSFTQIYKGVKRDQEEDGYYQTEVVLKVMDGSHRNCSESFLEAASIMSQLSHKHLVLLHGVSLGKDSIMVQEYVRYGPLDLYLKKNHGEGKVTTSWKLQVAKQLAYALNYLEDKKITHGNVSAKKV
;
A
#
# COMPACT_ATOMS: atom_id res chain seq x y z
N MET A 1 26.11 39.29 19.84
CA MET A 1 27.09 38.20 20.04
C MET A 1 27.54 37.71 18.68
N ALA A 2 28.84 37.67 18.42
CA ALA A 2 29.42 37.38 17.11
C ALA A 2 29.06 35.97 16.62
N PRO A 3 28.86 35.75 15.30
CA PRO A 3 28.61 34.43 14.75
C PRO A 3 29.89 33.58 14.77
N LEU A 4 29.77 32.33 15.21
CA LEU A 4 30.86 31.36 15.29
C LEU A 4 31.53 31.16 13.92
N GLY A 5 32.87 31.13 13.91
CA GLY A 5 33.74 31.12 12.73
C GLY A 5 33.81 29.79 11.97
N GLU A 6 34.33 29.88 10.74
CA GLU A 6 34.25 28.90 9.65
C GLU A 6 35.25 27.71 9.70
N ASP A 7 36.04 27.52 10.76
CA ASP A 7 37.11 26.50 10.81
C ASP A 7 37.03 25.54 12.01
N THR A 8 35.84 25.19 12.48
CA THR A 8 35.70 24.08 13.43
C THR A 8 35.60 22.77 12.64
N PRO A 9 36.53 21.81 12.78
CA PRO A 9 36.23 20.45 12.35
C PRO A 9 34.99 20.04 13.13
N LEU A 10 33.92 19.68 12.42
CA LEU A 10 32.80 19.00 13.05
C LEU A 10 33.39 17.71 13.59
N ILE A 11 33.65 17.69 14.90
CA ILE A 11 33.94 16.50 15.68
C ILE A 11 32.87 15.51 15.25
N GLY A 12 33.28 14.49 14.50
CA GLY A 12 32.43 13.35 14.21
C GLY A 12 31.86 12.88 15.53
N GLU A 13 30.56 12.64 15.57
CA GLU A 13 29.91 12.03 16.72
C GLU A 13 30.82 10.91 17.20
N ARG A 14 31.44 11.13 18.37
CA ARG A 14 32.28 10.14 19.02
C ARG A 14 31.43 8.89 19.08
N SER A 15 31.93 7.83 18.46
CA SER A 15 31.70 6.46 18.88
C SER A 15 31.57 6.44 20.40
N CYS A 16 30.36 6.17 20.89
CA CYS A 16 30.11 5.97 22.31
C CYS A 16 30.88 4.71 22.71
N SER A 17 32.13 4.89 23.16
CA SER A 17 32.86 3.89 23.92
C SER A 17 32.15 3.75 25.27
N LEU A 18 31.19 2.82 25.36
CA LEU A 18 30.55 2.45 26.62
C LEU A 18 31.42 1.41 27.33
N SER A 19 32.54 1.85 27.91
CA SER A 19 33.28 1.00 28.85
C SER A 19 32.60 1.04 30.22
N SER A 20 31.65 0.14 30.45
CA SER A 20 31.41 -0.44 31.79
C SER A 20 30.57 -1.71 31.67
N THR A 21 31.23 -2.86 31.89
CA THR A 21 30.65 -4.21 31.99
C THR A 21 29.76 -4.59 30.81
N GLU A 22 30.37 -4.80 29.64
CA GLU A 22 29.66 -5.25 28.43
C GLU A 22 29.13 -6.67 28.65
N THR A 23 27.86 -6.74 29.04
CA THR A 23 27.05 -7.93 28.77
C THR A 23 26.90 -7.99 27.25
N SER A 24 27.21 -9.12 26.63
CA SER A 24 27.04 -9.31 25.20
C SER A 24 25.56 -9.13 24.84
N THR A 25 25.27 -8.30 23.82
CA THR A 25 23.88 -7.95 23.47
C THR A 25 23.60 -8.04 21.98
N LEU A 26 22.38 -8.44 21.64
CA LEU A 26 21.80 -8.24 20.32
C LEU A 26 21.04 -6.91 20.31
N GLN A 27 21.38 -6.04 19.39
CA GLN A 27 20.77 -4.72 19.24
C GLN A 27 20.02 -4.63 17.92
N VAL A 28 18.74 -4.25 17.98
CA VAL A 28 17.91 -3.97 16.81
C VAL A 28 17.75 -2.46 16.66
N TYR A 29 18.40 -1.90 15.64
CA TYR A 29 18.33 -0.48 15.33
C TYR A 29 17.04 -0.12 14.58
N LEU A 30 16.39 0.95 15.04
CA LEU A 30 15.13 1.48 14.53
C LEU A 30 15.35 2.89 13.96
N TYR A 31 15.01 3.12 12.69
CA TYR A 31 15.15 4.45 12.07
C TYR A 31 14.14 5.47 12.62
N HIS A 32 12.98 5.00 13.07
CA HIS A 32 11.94 5.82 13.67
C HIS A 32 11.24 5.04 14.78
N ARG A 33 10.96 5.70 15.90
CA ARG A 33 10.17 5.16 17.01
C ARG A 33 8.86 5.93 17.16
N ALA A 34 7.78 5.22 17.48
CA ALA A 34 6.51 5.89 17.77
C ALA A 34 6.69 6.83 18.98
N PRO A 35 6.06 8.02 18.99
CA PRO A 35 6.09 8.90 20.14
C PRO A 35 5.52 8.17 21.37
N ALA A 36 6.28 8.10 22.47
CA ALA A 36 5.71 7.63 23.71
C ALA A 36 4.65 8.65 24.17
N ALA A 37 3.55 8.19 24.79
CA ALA A 37 2.40 9.01 25.19
C ALA A 37 2.72 10.19 26.14
N ARG A 38 3.98 10.36 26.57
CA ARG A 38 4.46 11.44 27.45
C ARG A 38 5.75 12.12 26.96
N SER A 39 6.21 11.88 25.74
CA SER A 39 7.40 12.54 25.17
C SER A 39 7.02 13.41 23.99
N PRO A 40 7.68 14.57 23.78
CA PRO A 40 7.50 15.36 22.56
C PRO A 40 7.77 14.48 21.32
N PRO A 41 7.11 14.74 20.18
CA PRO A 41 7.36 14.02 18.94
C PRO A 41 8.81 14.23 18.53
N SER A 42 9.67 13.26 18.85
CA SER A 42 11.05 13.24 18.41
C SER A 42 11.18 12.23 17.28
N THR A 43 11.81 12.64 16.18
CA THR A 43 12.19 11.75 15.06
C THR A 43 13.34 10.81 15.44
N ALA A 44 13.56 10.54 16.73
CA ALA A 44 14.76 9.89 17.22
C ALA A 44 14.80 8.43 16.80
N ALA A 45 15.94 8.05 16.20
CA ALA A 45 16.30 6.65 16.03
C ALA A 45 16.31 5.95 17.40
N GLY A 46 15.91 4.69 17.42
CA GLY A 46 15.81 3.88 18.63
C GLY A 46 16.65 2.62 18.52
N VAL A 47 16.94 1.99 19.66
CA VAL A 47 17.56 0.67 19.72
C VAL A 47 16.73 -0.19 20.68
N LEU A 48 16.47 -1.44 20.29
CA LEU A 48 15.98 -2.49 21.18
C LEU A 48 17.14 -3.41 21.52
N THR A 49 17.35 -3.68 22.80
CA THR A 49 18.48 -4.47 23.30
C THR A 49 17.99 -5.78 23.89
N PHE A 50 18.67 -6.87 23.57
CA PHE A 50 18.37 -8.24 23.99
C PHE A 50 19.65 -8.86 24.55
N THR A 51 19.57 -9.47 25.74
CA THR A 51 20.77 -9.84 26.51
C THR A 51 20.98 -11.36 26.66
N PHE A 52 19.93 -12.17 26.56
CA PHE A 52 20.06 -13.63 26.71
C PHE A 52 18.91 -14.35 25.99
N GLY A 53 19.21 -15.49 25.37
CA GLY A 53 18.23 -16.40 24.80
C GLY A 53 18.30 -16.53 23.28
N GLU A 54 17.34 -17.27 22.74
CA GLU A 54 17.19 -17.47 21.30
C GLU A 54 16.00 -16.69 20.77
N TYR A 55 16.21 -15.94 19.69
CA TYR A 55 15.19 -15.08 19.09
C TYR A 55 15.12 -15.32 17.60
N THR A 56 13.92 -15.55 17.07
CA THR A 56 13.74 -15.57 15.62
C THR A 56 13.75 -14.16 15.05
N ALA A 57 14.20 -13.99 13.80
CA ALA A 57 14.14 -12.71 13.12
C ALA A 57 12.71 -12.15 13.05
N GLU A 58 11.70 -13.01 12.84
CA GLU A 58 10.30 -12.59 12.84
C GLU A 58 9.85 -12.08 14.23
N GLU A 59 10.26 -12.72 15.32
CA GLU A 59 9.93 -12.25 16.67
C GLU A 59 10.52 -10.86 16.95
N LEU A 60 11.79 -10.66 16.59
CA LEU A 60 12.47 -9.37 16.71
C LEU A 60 11.77 -8.31 15.84
N CYS A 61 11.37 -8.65 14.61
CA CYS A 61 10.56 -7.79 13.75
C CYS A 61 9.20 -7.45 14.37
N VAL A 62 8.53 -8.37 15.07
CA VAL A 62 7.27 -8.08 15.78
C VAL A 62 7.50 -7.10 16.93
N ARG A 63 8.55 -7.28 17.73
CA ARG A 63 8.89 -6.33 18.82
C ARG A 63 9.27 -4.95 18.26
N ALA A 64 10.02 -4.90 17.17
CA ALA A 64 10.33 -3.67 16.46
C ALA A 64 9.07 -2.99 15.89
N ALA A 65 8.19 -3.76 15.23
CA ALA A 65 6.92 -3.25 14.71
C ALA A 65 6.06 -2.60 15.80
N LYS A 66 5.91 -3.26 16.96
CA LYS A 66 5.20 -2.70 18.13
C LYS A 66 5.86 -1.40 18.61
N ALA A 67 7.18 -1.34 18.74
CA ALA A 67 7.91 -0.15 19.17
C ALA A 67 7.80 1.02 18.17
N CYS A 68 7.62 0.72 16.88
CA CYS A 68 7.47 1.69 15.80
C CYS A 68 6.00 2.06 15.50
N GLY A 69 5.02 1.42 16.16
CA GLY A 69 3.60 1.62 15.87
C GLY A 69 3.13 1.05 14.53
N VAL A 70 3.90 0.12 13.95
CA VAL A 70 3.56 -0.56 12.69
C VAL A 70 2.46 -1.59 12.95
N LEU A 71 1.38 -1.53 12.17
CA LEU A 71 0.26 -2.47 12.31
C LEU A 71 0.59 -3.85 11.70
N PRO A 72 -0.06 -4.94 12.18
CA PRO A 72 0.12 -6.30 11.63
C PRO A 72 -0.04 -6.41 10.11
N ILE A 73 -0.91 -5.60 9.50
CA ILE A 73 -1.13 -5.59 8.05
C ILE A 73 0.10 -5.11 7.25
N CYS A 74 0.92 -4.24 7.83
CA CYS A 74 2.13 -3.69 7.20
C CYS A 74 3.41 -4.42 7.61
N HIS A 75 3.33 -5.31 8.61
CA HIS A 75 4.48 -6.01 9.18
C HIS A 75 5.29 -6.79 8.14
N SER A 76 4.63 -7.46 7.20
CA SER A 76 5.27 -8.26 6.15
C SER A 76 6.10 -7.44 5.15
N LEU A 77 6.06 -6.10 5.23
CA LEU A 77 6.93 -5.21 4.44
C LEU A 77 8.33 -5.07 5.04
N PHE A 78 8.53 -5.49 6.30
CA PHE A 78 9.76 -5.30 7.04
C PHE A 78 10.57 -6.60 7.17
N ALA A 79 11.87 -6.43 7.34
CA ALA A 79 12.82 -7.51 7.66
C ALA A 79 14.00 -6.96 8.47
N LEU A 80 14.90 -7.85 8.90
CA LEU A 80 16.18 -7.49 9.50
C LEU A 80 17.30 -7.63 8.48
N ALA A 81 18.25 -6.70 8.52
CA ALA A 81 19.50 -6.78 7.78
C ALA A 81 20.71 -6.59 8.70
N THR A 82 21.88 -6.94 8.19
CA THR A 82 23.16 -6.51 8.76
C THR A 82 23.29 -4.98 8.71
N GLU A 83 24.10 -4.40 9.59
CA GLU A 83 24.26 -2.94 9.69
C GLU A 83 24.78 -2.28 8.38
N ASP A 84 25.64 -3.00 7.67
CA ASP A 84 26.20 -2.63 6.37
C ASP A 84 25.24 -2.90 5.19
N LEU A 85 24.09 -3.54 5.45
CA LEU A 85 23.11 -3.99 4.44
C LEU A 85 23.68 -4.99 3.42
N SER A 86 24.79 -5.65 3.73
CA SER A 86 25.35 -6.69 2.85
C SER A 86 24.45 -7.93 2.77
N CYS A 87 23.63 -8.19 3.79
CA CYS A 87 22.71 -9.32 3.79
C CYS A 87 21.46 -9.09 4.63
N TRP A 88 20.34 -9.66 4.19
CA TRP A 88 19.09 -9.74 4.96
C TRP A 88 18.89 -11.12 5.57
N PHE A 89 18.27 -11.17 6.73
CA PHE A 89 17.95 -12.40 7.45
C PHE A 89 16.57 -12.94 7.03
N PRO A 90 16.42 -14.25 6.75
CA PRO A 90 15.11 -14.85 6.58
C PRO A 90 14.32 -14.78 7.91
N PRO A 91 12.98 -14.78 7.87
CA PRO A 91 12.15 -14.57 9.07
C PRO A 91 12.29 -15.67 10.13
N ASN A 92 12.68 -16.89 9.74
CA ASN A 92 12.98 -18.00 10.66
C ASN A 92 14.44 -18.03 11.14
N HIS A 93 15.29 -17.07 10.77
CA HIS A 93 16.67 -17.04 11.25
C HIS A 93 16.69 -16.96 12.77
N LEU A 94 17.47 -17.83 13.40
CA LEU A 94 17.62 -17.89 14.85
C LEU A 94 18.87 -17.12 15.27
N PHE A 95 18.67 -16.05 16.03
CA PHE A 95 19.74 -15.35 16.72
C PHE A 95 19.92 -15.97 18.11
N THR A 96 21.12 -16.50 18.37
CA THR A 96 21.51 -16.96 19.70
C THR A 96 22.32 -15.85 20.35
N VAL A 97 21.83 -15.33 21.48
CA VAL A 97 22.52 -14.29 22.26
C VAL A 97 23.16 -14.97 23.46
N ASP A 98 24.49 -15.05 23.43
CA ASP A 98 25.33 -15.58 24.50
C ASP A 98 26.37 -14.54 24.94
N ASP A 99 27.17 -14.87 25.96
CA ASP A 99 28.19 -13.98 26.52
C ASP A 99 29.35 -13.66 25.54
N SER A 100 29.40 -14.28 24.35
CA SER A 100 30.59 -14.26 23.49
C SER A 100 30.62 -13.17 22.42
N CYS A 101 29.47 -12.61 22.02
CA CYS A 101 29.41 -11.64 20.91
C CYS A 101 28.25 -10.63 21.04
N SER A 102 28.55 -9.34 20.82
CA SER A 102 27.52 -8.33 20.56
C SER A 102 27.27 -8.19 19.06
N GLN A 103 26.00 -8.14 18.65
CA GLN A 103 25.59 -8.00 17.25
C GLN A 103 24.59 -6.87 17.09
N VAL A 104 24.77 -6.05 16.05
CA VAL A 104 23.79 -5.02 15.66
C VAL A 104 23.12 -5.44 14.35
N VAL A 105 21.80 -5.42 14.34
CA VAL A 105 20.96 -5.63 13.16
C VAL A 105 20.03 -4.44 12.97
N VAL A 106 19.64 -4.17 11.73
CA VAL A 106 18.79 -3.01 11.39
C VAL A 106 17.40 -3.48 10.98
N TYR A 107 16.36 -2.93 11.61
CA TYR A 107 14.97 -3.16 11.22
C TYR A 107 14.61 -2.23 10.06
N ARG A 108 14.18 -2.78 8.93
CA ARG A 108 14.00 -2.00 7.70
C ARG A 108 12.83 -2.46 6.88
N ILE A 109 12.22 -1.53 6.15
CA ILE A 109 11.31 -1.85 5.05
C ILE A 109 12.16 -2.46 3.93
N ARG A 110 11.89 -3.73 3.62
CA ARG A 110 12.54 -4.49 2.56
C ARG A 110 11.65 -4.56 1.31
N PHE A 111 10.37 -4.86 1.51
CA PHE A 111 9.41 -5.01 0.42
C PHE A 111 8.73 -3.68 0.15
N LEU A 112 9.17 -3.00 -0.90
CA LEU A 112 8.57 -1.74 -1.33
C LEU A 112 7.98 -1.88 -2.73
N PHE A 113 6.88 -1.16 -2.95
CA PHE A 113 6.19 -1.07 -4.24
C PHE A 113 6.21 0.38 -4.69
N PRO A 114 6.91 0.73 -5.79
CA PRO A 114 6.87 2.06 -6.38
C PRO A 114 5.46 2.49 -6.73
N ASN A 115 5.28 3.80 -6.92
CA ASN A 115 3.97 4.38 -7.21
C ASN A 115 2.90 4.06 -6.15
N TRP A 116 3.30 3.77 -4.90
CA TRP A 116 2.39 3.53 -3.77
C TRP A 116 1.58 4.79 -3.40
N CYS A 117 2.05 5.96 -3.80
CA CYS A 117 1.32 7.24 -3.73
C CYS A 117 1.38 8.00 -5.08
N GLY A 118 0.25 8.27 -5.74
CA GLY A 118 0.15 8.98 -7.03
C GLY A 118 -1.18 8.80 -7.80
N LEU A 119 -1.23 8.91 -9.12
CA LEU A 119 -2.36 8.41 -9.92
C LEU A 119 -1.92 7.09 -10.54
N GLY A 120 -2.83 6.10 -10.68
CA GLY A 120 -2.47 4.77 -11.19
C GLY A 120 -1.62 3.93 -10.23
N ARG A 121 -1.89 3.99 -8.91
CA ARG A 121 -1.05 3.45 -7.83
C ARG A 121 -1.07 1.94 -7.66
N SER A 122 0.03 1.40 -7.13
CA SER A 122 0.02 0.13 -6.41
C SER A 122 -0.81 0.28 -5.12
N HIS A 123 -1.71 -0.68 -4.85
CA HIS A 123 -2.66 -0.61 -3.73
C HIS A 123 -2.99 -2.01 -3.19
N ARG A 124 -3.51 -2.08 -1.96
CA ARG A 124 -4.00 -3.36 -1.41
C ARG A 124 -5.32 -3.77 -2.06
N PHE A 125 -5.50 -5.05 -2.32
CA PHE A 125 -6.70 -5.59 -2.93
C PHE A 125 -7.92 -5.38 -2.01
N GLN A 126 -9.06 -5.01 -2.59
CA GLN A 126 -10.31 -4.74 -1.87
C GLN A 126 -11.49 -5.44 -2.55
N LEU A 127 -12.56 -5.67 -1.79
CA LEU A 127 -13.86 -6.08 -2.35
C LEU A 127 -14.50 -4.85 -3.03
N LEU A 128 -15.27 -5.06 -4.12
CA LEU A 128 -15.82 -3.99 -4.99
C LEU A 128 -16.39 -2.75 -4.25
N ASN A 129 -16.16 -1.57 -4.86
CA ASN A 129 -16.67 -0.22 -4.55
C ASN A 129 -15.95 0.65 -3.50
N ASP A 130 -14.79 0.25 -2.97
CA ASP A 130 -13.98 1.13 -2.12
C ASP A 130 -12.82 1.81 -2.85
N GLN A 131 -12.44 3.00 -2.35
CA GLN A 131 -11.21 3.67 -2.78
C GLN A 131 -10.01 2.78 -2.48
N ALA A 132 -9.10 2.67 -3.45
CA ALA A 132 -7.85 1.94 -3.34
C ALA A 132 -7.21 2.07 -1.94
N SER A 133 -7.10 0.96 -1.20
CA SER A 133 -6.48 0.96 0.12
C SER A 133 -4.98 1.24 -0.01
N PRO A 134 -4.45 2.22 0.74
CA PRO A 134 -3.02 2.52 0.70
C PRO A 134 -2.21 1.32 1.19
N ILE A 135 -1.05 1.10 0.58
CA ILE A 135 -0.12 0.04 1.00
C ILE A 135 0.46 0.36 2.39
N LEU A 136 0.79 1.64 2.62
CA LEU A 136 1.47 2.15 3.79
C LEU A 136 0.52 3.01 4.63
N ASP A 137 0.56 2.82 5.95
CA ASP A 137 -0.05 3.71 6.93
C ASP A 137 0.93 4.81 7.37
N TYR A 138 0.47 5.75 8.20
CA TYR A 138 1.30 6.89 8.62
C TYR A 138 2.58 6.47 9.39
N PRO A 139 2.53 5.57 10.39
CA PRO A 139 3.74 5.09 11.06
C PRO A 139 4.76 4.50 10.09
N VAL A 140 4.31 3.73 9.10
CA VAL A 140 5.19 3.15 8.08
C VAL A 140 5.76 4.22 7.15
N ILE A 141 5.01 5.26 6.80
CA ILE A 141 5.52 6.40 6.02
C ILE A 141 6.58 7.16 6.82
N ASP A 142 6.37 7.38 8.12
CA ASP A 142 7.36 8.04 8.99
C ASP A 142 8.65 7.20 9.09
N TYR A 143 8.51 5.88 9.20
CA TYR A 143 9.65 4.96 9.19
C TYR A 143 10.37 4.96 7.84
N LEU A 144 9.64 4.85 6.73
CA LEU A 144 10.19 4.90 5.38
C LEU A 144 10.94 6.20 5.15
N PHE A 145 10.39 7.34 5.57
CA PHE A 145 11.06 8.63 5.50
C PHE A 145 12.39 8.61 6.27
N ALA A 146 12.40 8.16 7.52
CA ALA A 146 13.62 8.16 8.33
C ALA A 146 14.70 7.22 7.76
N GLN A 147 14.30 6.02 7.30
CA GLN A 147 15.16 5.06 6.62
C GLN A 147 15.77 5.69 5.35
N SER A 148 14.91 6.19 4.46
CA SER A 148 15.26 6.80 3.17
C SER A 148 16.19 8.00 3.32
N ARG A 149 15.89 8.87 4.29
CA ARG A 149 16.69 10.04 4.62
C ARG A 149 18.07 9.63 5.13
N SER A 150 18.15 8.61 5.99
CA SER A 150 19.42 8.11 6.51
C SER A 150 20.30 7.54 5.39
N ASP A 151 19.72 6.74 4.49
CA ASP A 151 20.43 6.17 3.35
C ASP A 151 20.91 7.25 2.37
N PHE A 152 20.06 8.24 2.09
CA PHE A 152 20.39 9.37 1.22
C PHE A 152 21.52 10.21 1.81
N ILE A 153 21.40 10.67 3.06
CA ILE A 153 22.42 11.53 3.68
C ILE A 153 23.74 10.77 3.88
N GLY A 154 23.66 9.50 4.29
CA GLY A 154 24.81 8.63 4.50
C GLY A 154 25.52 8.18 3.22
N GLY A 155 25.03 8.59 2.04
CA GLY A 155 25.66 8.25 0.75
C GLY A 155 25.52 6.78 0.35
N ARG A 156 24.63 6.01 0.99
CA ARG A 156 24.29 4.63 0.59
C ARG A 156 23.54 4.60 -0.75
N VAL A 157 22.95 5.74 -1.10
CA VAL A 157 22.32 5.98 -2.40
C VAL A 157 23.34 6.61 -3.35
N ALA A 158 23.69 5.91 -4.43
CA ALA A 158 24.49 6.48 -5.50
C ALA A 158 23.67 7.52 -6.29
N VAL A 159 24.00 8.80 -6.13
CA VAL A 159 23.43 9.90 -6.92
C VAL A 159 24.51 10.46 -7.83
N ALA A 160 24.30 10.38 -9.15
CA ALA A 160 25.18 11.04 -10.11
C ALA A 160 25.11 12.57 -9.90
N LEU A 161 26.24 13.21 -9.61
CA LEU A 161 26.31 14.63 -9.21
C LEU A 161 26.33 15.60 -10.40
N SER A 162 25.50 15.37 -11.41
CA SER A 162 25.28 16.36 -12.46
C SER A 162 24.58 17.60 -11.90
N LEU A 163 24.78 18.78 -12.53
CA LEU A 163 24.20 20.04 -12.04
C LEU A 163 22.68 19.96 -11.72
N PRO A 164 21.81 19.38 -12.58
CA PRO A 164 20.39 19.24 -12.25
C PRO A 164 20.14 18.38 -10.99
N ARG A 165 20.91 17.31 -10.81
CA ARG A 165 20.78 16.41 -9.65
C ARG A 165 21.22 17.08 -8.34
N GLN A 166 22.18 18.00 -8.42
CA GLN A 166 22.58 18.82 -7.26
C GLN A 166 21.44 19.74 -6.81
N GLU A 167 20.72 20.36 -7.74
CA GLU A 167 19.56 21.21 -7.43
C GLU A 167 18.40 20.41 -6.82
N GLU A 168 18.15 19.19 -7.30
CA GLU A 168 17.18 18.26 -6.70
C GLU A 168 17.57 17.88 -5.26
N CYS A 169 18.85 17.58 -5.01
CA CYS A 169 19.35 17.31 -3.65
C CYS A 169 19.20 18.50 -2.71
N LEU A 170 19.47 19.72 -3.20
CA LEU A 170 19.24 20.95 -2.42
C LEU A 170 17.76 21.16 -2.15
N SER A 171 16.88 20.80 -3.09
CA SER A 171 15.42 20.88 -2.91
C SER A 171 14.94 19.90 -1.83
N LEU A 172 15.46 18.67 -1.81
CA LEU A 172 15.23 17.71 -0.73
C LEU A 172 15.69 18.24 0.63
N ALA A 173 16.85 18.91 0.69
CA ALA A 173 17.32 19.54 1.92
C ALA A 173 16.42 20.68 2.40
N VAL A 174 15.79 21.45 1.49
CA VAL A 174 14.77 22.45 1.86
C VAL A 174 13.57 21.77 2.49
N LEU A 175 13.05 20.69 1.89
CA LEU A 175 11.92 19.93 2.45
C LEU A 175 12.24 19.38 3.84
N ASP A 176 13.44 18.84 4.04
CA ASP A 176 13.87 18.30 5.33
C ASP A 176 14.02 19.40 6.41
N MET A 177 14.62 20.55 6.09
CA MET A 177 14.72 21.66 7.04
C MET A 177 13.35 22.27 7.37
N LEU A 178 12.43 22.36 6.40
CA LEU A 178 11.05 22.78 6.67
C LEU A 178 10.31 21.79 7.57
N ARG A 179 10.53 20.49 7.36
CA ARG A 179 9.99 19.45 8.24
C ARG A 179 10.52 19.62 9.67
N ILE A 180 11.83 19.82 9.86
CA ILE A 180 12.42 20.09 11.18
C ILE A 180 11.76 21.29 11.83
N ALA A 181 11.57 22.38 11.08
CA ALA A 181 10.91 23.59 11.56
C ALA A 181 9.47 23.30 12.04
N LYS A 182 8.69 22.54 11.27
CA LYS A 182 7.32 22.16 11.64
C LYS A 182 7.27 21.24 12.86
N GLU A 183 8.10 20.19 12.90
CA GLU A 183 8.12 19.23 14.02
C GLU A 183 8.58 19.88 15.34
N LYS A 184 9.56 20.80 15.27
CA LYS A 184 10.04 21.57 16.44
C LYS A 184 9.21 22.82 16.76
N GLN A 185 8.19 23.13 15.96
CA GLN A 185 7.40 24.37 16.05
C GLN A 185 8.26 25.64 16.02
N GLN A 186 9.29 25.64 15.18
CA GLN A 186 10.23 26.74 14.97
C GLN A 186 10.03 27.39 13.60
N SER A 187 10.49 28.63 13.45
CA SER A 187 10.57 29.28 12.15
C SER A 187 11.72 28.69 11.30
N PRO A 188 11.65 28.76 9.96
CA PRO A 188 12.75 28.31 9.11
C PRO A 188 14.08 29.03 9.38
N ASP A 189 14.02 30.29 9.81
CA ASP A 189 15.20 31.09 10.14
C ASP A 189 15.84 30.59 11.46
N GLU A 190 15.05 30.29 12.49
CA GLU A 190 15.52 29.67 13.74
C GLU A 190 16.20 28.32 13.47
N VAL A 191 15.60 27.45 12.65
CA VAL A 191 16.22 26.17 12.27
C VAL A 191 17.54 26.39 11.54
N SER A 192 17.59 27.35 10.61
CA SER A 192 18.81 27.64 9.84
C SER A 192 19.98 28.16 10.70
N SER A 193 19.70 28.66 11.91
CA SER A 193 20.73 29.14 12.84
C SER A 193 21.54 28.01 13.50
N HIS A 194 20.94 26.82 13.64
CA HIS A 194 21.56 25.67 14.33
C HIS A 194 21.58 24.37 13.51
N VAL A 195 20.89 24.33 12.36
CA VAL A 195 20.94 23.22 11.40
C VAL A 195 21.50 23.72 10.07
N SER A 196 22.63 23.16 9.66
CA SER A 196 23.24 23.45 8.37
C SER A 196 22.53 22.67 7.26
N TYR A 197 22.22 23.30 6.12
CA TYR A 197 21.68 22.59 4.96
C TYR A 197 22.59 21.44 4.49
N LYS A 198 23.89 21.52 4.78
CA LYS A 198 24.87 20.48 4.46
C LYS A 198 24.62 19.15 5.19
N SER A 199 23.97 19.16 6.35
CA SER A 199 23.60 17.93 7.07
C SER A 199 22.34 17.26 6.52
N CYS A 200 21.68 17.88 5.53
CA CYS A 200 20.47 17.37 4.88
C CYS A 200 20.71 16.92 3.42
N ILE A 201 21.98 16.89 2.98
CA ILE A 201 22.42 16.47 1.65
C ILE A 201 23.39 15.28 1.74
N PRO A 202 23.52 14.47 0.68
CA PRO A 202 24.38 13.29 0.65
C PRO A 202 25.85 13.66 0.80
N GLU A 203 26.62 12.78 1.45
CA GLU A 203 28.07 12.94 1.70
C GLU A 203 28.86 13.38 0.44
N PRO A 204 28.69 12.74 -0.74
CA PRO A 204 29.45 13.12 -1.93
C PRO A 204 29.20 14.56 -2.38
N LEU A 205 27.95 15.04 -2.31
CA LEU A 205 27.61 16.42 -2.64
C LEU A 205 28.16 17.40 -1.61
N ARG A 206 28.19 16.99 -0.33
CA ARG A 206 28.79 17.80 0.74
C ARG A 206 30.29 18.03 0.48
N CYS A 207 31.02 16.96 0.15
CA CYS A 207 32.43 17.03 -0.23
C CYS A 207 32.64 17.93 -1.46
N GLN A 208 31.83 17.77 -2.51
CA GLN A 208 31.92 18.61 -3.71
C GLN A 208 31.67 20.10 -3.42
N ILE A 209 30.67 20.43 -2.60
CA ILE A 209 30.39 21.81 -2.20
C ILE A 209 31.55 22.40 -1.38
N GLN A 210 32.20 21.60 -0.54
CA GLN A 210 33.36 22.06 0.25
C GLN A 210 34.56 22.39 -0.65
N GLN A 211 34.75 21.66 -1.75
CA GLN A 211 35.84 21.90 -2.72
C GLN A 211 35.64 23.18 -3.56
N HIS A 212 34.42 23.73 -3.64
CA HIS A 212 34.17 24.99 -4.36
C HIS A 212 34.78 26.23 -3.68
N SER A 213 35.03 27.28 -4.44
CA SER A 213 35.53 28.56 -3.91
C SER A 213 34.56 29.19 -2.89
N PHE A 214 35.10 30.00 -1.97
CA PHE A 214 34.33 30.68 -0.93
C PHE A 214 33.11 31.45 -1.49
N LEU A 215 33.28 32.16 -2.62
CA LEU A 215 32.22 32.92 -3.26
C LEU A 215 31.08 32.02 -3.77
N THR A 216 31.43 30.87 -4.37
CA THR A 216 30.46 29.88 -4.84
C THR A 216 29.69 29.28 -3.66
N ARG A 217 30.38 28.88 -2.58
CA ARG A 217 29.73 28.37 -1.36
C ARG A 217 28.76 29.39 -0.76
N LYS A 218 29.15 30.68 -0.75
CA LYS A 218 28.30 31.79 -0.27
C LYS A 218 27.07 32.00 -1.17
N ARG A 219 27.21 31.87 -2.49
CA ARG A 219 26.08 31.92 -3.45
C ARG A 219 25.10 30.77 -3.22
N ILE A 220 25.59 29.54 -3.10
CA ILE A 220 24.74 28.35 -2.85
C ILE A 220 23.95 28.55 -1.55
N ARG A 221 24.60 28.95 -0.45
CA ARG A 221 23.92 29.22 0.82
C ARG A 221 22.84 30.29 0.69
N ARG A 222 23.13 31.41 0.01
CA ARG A 222 22.15 32.49 -0.21
C ARG A 222 20.94 32.02 -1.01
N HIS A 223 21.19 31.24 -2.07
CA HIS A 223 20.12 30.66 -2.88
C HIS A 223 19.25 29.71 -2.05
N PHE A 224 19.88 28.80 -1.28
CA PHE A 224 19.19 27.88 -0.38
C PHE A 224 18.31 28.62 0.65
N SER A 225 18.86 29.61 1.37
CA SER A 225 18.10 30.39 2.36
C SER A 225 16.95 31.20 1.74
N LYS A 226 17.07 31.62 0.47
CA LYS A 226 15.98 32.28 -0.25
C LYS A 226 14.86 31.28 -0.57
N SER A 227 15.20 30.07 -1.04
CA SER A 227 14.23 29.01 -1.31
C SER A 227 13.52 28.54 -0.04
N LEU A 228 14.27 28.36 1.06
CA LEU A 228 13.72 27.98 2.36
C LEU A 228 12.67 28.97 2.86
N ARG A 229 12.96 30.28 2.79
CA ARG A 229 11.99 31.33 3.19
C ARG A 229 10.79 31.41 2.25
N LYS A 230 11.00 31.28 0.93
CA LYS A 230 9.93 31.30 -0.07
C LYS A 230 8.91 30.17 0.17
N ILE A 231 9.39 28.96 0.42
CA ILE A 231 8.53 27.78 0.60
C ILE A 231 8.00 27.72 2.04
N GLY A 232 8.75 28.23 3.02
CA GLY A 232 8.32 28.29 4.42
C GLY A 232 7.07 29.13 4.67
N GLY A 233 6.74 30.07 3.78
CA GLY A 233 5.48 30.83 3.81
C GLY A 233 4.24 30.02 3.40
N CYS A 234 4.39 28.80 2.86
CA CYS A 234 3.27 27.95 2.49
C CYS A 234 2.70 27.19 3.69
N GLN A 235 1.37 27.23 3.88
CA GLN A 235 0.70 26.39 4.87
C GLN A 235 0.72 24.92 4.41
N THR A 236 1.70 24.15 4.90
CA THR A 236 1.86 22.73 4.62
C THR A 236 2.02 21.96 5.93
N ASP A 237 1.31 20.83 6.03
CA ASP A 237 1.48 19.87 7.14
C ASP A 237 2.83 19.16 6.99
N GLY A 238 3.51 18.88 8.11
CA GLY A 238 4.77 18.13 8.16
C GLY A 238 4.66 16.75 7.51
N ARG A 239 3.47 16.13 7.53
CA ARG A 239 3.21 14.85 6.86
C ARG A 239 3.36 14.94 5.34
N TYR A 240 2.86 16.02 4.72
CA TYR A 240 3.02 16.23 3.28
C TYR A 240 4.47 16.52 2.90
N LEU A 241 5.27 17.11 3.79
CA LEU A 241 6.69 17.33 3.55
C LEU A 241 7.45 16.01 3.46
N LYS A 242 7.21 15.07 4.39
CA LYS A 242 7.80 13.72 4.34
C LYS A 242 7.37 12.96 3.09
N LEU A 243 6.09 13.02 2.74
CA LEU A 243 5.56 12.38 1.54
C LEU A 243 6.18 12.96 0.26
N LYS A 244 6.27 14.29 0.15
CA LYS A 244 6.90 14.96 -1.00
C LYS A 244 8.38 14.62 -1.10
N TYR A 245 9.08 14.56 0.03
CA TYR A 245 10.49 14.16 0.09
C TYR A 245 10.68 12.75 -0.47
N LEU A 246 9.86 11.78 -0.03
CA LEU A 246 9.92 10.40 -0.52
C LEU A 246 9.64 10.31 -2.03
N LEU A 247 8.61 11.00 -2.52
CA LEU A 247 8.27 11.05 -3.95
C LEU A 247 9.37 11.66 -4.82
N ASP A 248 10.03 12.71 -4.35
CA ASP A 248 11.14 13.34 -5.08
C ASP A 248 12.39 12.46 -5.06
N LEU A 249 12.63 11.80 -3.93
CA LEU A 249 13.76 10.89 -3.78
C LEU A 249 13.60 9.62 -4.65
N GLU A 250 12.39 9.09 -4.76
CA GLU A 250 12.05 8.00 -5.69
C GLU A 250 12.37 8.38 -7.15
N ARG A 251 12.09 9.63 -7.55
CA ARG A 251 12.44 10.14 -8.91
C ARG A 251 13.93 10.38 -9.12
N LEU A 252 14.66 10.62 -8.04
CA LEU A 252 16.11 10.79 -8.07
C LEU A 252 16.82 9.45 -8.35
N GLN A 253 16.25 8.35 -7.86
CA GLN A 253 16.82 7.02 -7.93
C GLN A 253 16.22 6.18 -9.06
N ARG A 254 17.07 5.57 -9.88
CA ARG A 254 16.61 4.67 -10.97
C ARG A 254 16.19 3.28 -10.48
N HIS A 255 16.67 2.83 -9.31
CA HIS A 255 16.50 1.47 -8.80
C HIS A 255 16.08 1.45 -7.31
N TRP A 256 15.20 2.38 -6.93
CA TRP A 256 14.81 2.63 -5.53
C TRP A 256 14.31 1.38 -4.75
N ALA A 257 13.73 0.39 -5.44
CA ALA A 257 13.14 -0.81 -4.84
C ALA A 257 13.64 -2.12 -5.51
N GLU A 258 14.91 -2.17 -5.90
CA GLU A 258 15.55 -3.34 -6.52
C GLU A 258 16.70 -3.85 -5.63
N GLU A 259 16.73 -5.16 -5.37
CA GLU A 259 17.90 -5.85 -4.79
C GLU A 259 18.62 -6.64 -5.89
N SER A 260 19.95 -6.58 -5.90
CA SER A 260 20.80 -7.25 -6.88
C SER A 260 21.74 -8.25 -6.21
N PHE A 261 21.87 -9.44 -6.80
CA PHE A 261 22.68 -10.54 -6.27
C PHE A 261 23.68 -10.99 -7.33
N ARG A 262 24.97 -10.93 -7.01
CA ARG A 262 26.04 -11.47 -7.87
C ARG A 262 26.15 -12.97 -7.61
N VAL A 263 25.91 -13.77 -8.65
CA VAL A 263 25.87 -15.23 -8.56
C VAL A 263 26.62 -15.84 -9.74
N ARG A 264 26.89 -17.15 -9.68
CA ARG A 264 27.47 -17.89 -10.80
C ARG A 264 26.41 -18.74 -11.48
N SER A 265 26.55 -18.91 -12.79
CA SER A 265 25.76 -19.91 -13.52
C SER A 265 26.33 -21.31 -13.25
N PRO A 266 25.51 -22.30 -12.87
CA PRO A 266 25.99 -23.66 -12.61
C PRO A 266 26.75 -24.24 -13.81
N GLY A 267 27.97 -24.73 -13.58
CA GLY A 267 28.82 -25.30 -14.62
C GLY A 267 29.54 -24.28 -15.52
N SER A 268 29.35 -22.97 -15.30
CA SER A 268 30.08 -21.89 -15.98
C SER A 268 30.86 -21.05 -14.97
N ALA A 269 32.02 -20.54 -15.39
CA ALA A 269 32.79 -19.58 -14.59
C ALA A 269 32.28 -18.14 -14.72
N ALA A 270 31.22 -17.91 -15.52
CA ALA A 270 30.67 -16.58 -15.73
C ALA A 270 29.81 -16.11 -14.55
N ASP A 271 30.14 -14.94 -14.04
CA ASP A 271 29.31 -14.22 -13.07
C ASP A 271 28.11 -13.56 -13.78
N ILE A 272 26.95 -13.71 -13.18
CA ILE A 272 25.71 -13.04 -13.58
C ILE A 272 25.14 -12.27 -12.39
N THR A 273 24.37 -11.23 -12.68
CA THR A 273 23.65 -10.46 -11.65
C THR A 273 22.17 -10.74 -11.77
N ILE A 274 21.56 -11.24 -10.70
CA ILE A 274 20.11 -11.38 -10.58
C ILE A 274 19.55 -10.10 -9.98
N HIS A 275 18.54 -9.53 -10.63
CA HIS A 275 17.81 -8.36 -10.16
C HIS A 275 16.40 -8.77 -9.77
N VAL A 276 16.01 -8.45 -8.53
CA VAL A 276 14.66 -8.68 -8.01
C VAL A 276 14.04 -7.34 -7.67
N ALA A 277 12.92 -7.02 -8.33
CA ALA A 277 12.20 -5.77 -8.11
C ALA A 277 10.69 -6.02 -8.09
N SER A 278 9.96 -5.24 -7.30
CA SER A 278 8.51 -5.43 -7.14
C SER A 278 7.72 -5.27 -8.44
N GLU A 279 8.14 -4.36 -9.33
CA GLU A 279 7.42 -4.02 -10.57
C GLU A 279 7.70 -5.01 -11.71
N SER A 280 8.93 -5.49 -11.83
CA SER A 280 9.39 -6.33 -12.95
C SER A 280 9.64 -7.79 -12.59
N GLY A 281 9.49 -8.18 -11.33
CA GLY A 281 9.74 -9.55 -10.89
C GLY A 281 11.23 -9.87 -10.87
N ILE A 282 11.60 -10.99 -11.48
CA ILE A 282 12.96 -11.54 -11.51
C ILE A 282 13.54 -11.39 -12.92
N SER A 283 14.69 -10.74 -13.00
CA SER A 283 15.48 -10.58 -14.22
C SER A 283 16.96 -10.81 -13.95
N TRP A 284 17.76 -10.99 -14.99
CA TRP A 284 19.20 -11.19 -14.85
C TRP A 284 19.97 -10.47 -15.95
N SER A 285 21.25 -10.19 -15.69
CA SER A 285 22.19 -9.59 -16.64
C SER A 285 23.56 -10.27 -16.54
N CYS A 286 24.29 -10.33 -17.65
CA CYS A 286 25.70 -10.73 -17.64
C CYS A 286 26.57 -9.57 -17.15
N ASP A 287 27.65 -9.87 -16.42
CA ASP A 287 28.60 -8.85 -15.97
C ASP A 287 29.14 -8.05 -17.19
N GLY A 288 29.03 -6.72 -17.12
CA GLY A 288 29.41 -5.80 -18.21
C GLY A 288 28.37 -5.54 -19.32
N SER A 289 27.19 -6.17 -19.27
CA SER A 289 26.09 -5.90 -20.23
C SER A 289 24.96 -5.09 -19.58
N GLU A 290 24.52 -4.01 -20.22
CA GLU A 290 23.31 -3.27 -19.80
C GLU A 290 22.01 -3.99 -20.18
N SER A 291 22.07 -5.08 -20.96
CA SER A 291 20.89 -5.81 -21.41
C SER A 291 20.34 -6.73 -20.31
N ARG A 292 19.18 -6.36 -19.76
CA ARG A 292 18.45 -7.16 -18.77
C ARG A 292 17.56 -8.18 -19.48
N GLN A 293 17.65 -9.43 -19.05
CA GLN A 293 16.79 -10.52 -19.50
C GLN A 293 15.77 -10.84 -18.43
N HIS A 294 14.48 -10.71 -18.77
CA HIS A 294 13.39 -11.04 -17.86
C HIS A 294 13.19 -12.56 -17.76
N PHE A 295 13.12 -13.09 -16.54
CA PHE A 295 12.86 -14.52 -16.29
C PHE A 295 11.37 -14.78 -16.02
N CYS A 296 10.85 -14.22 -14.93
CA CYS A 296 9.43 -14.35 -14.58
C CYS A 296 8.97 -13.31 -13.56
N ASP A 297 7.65 -13.17 -13.46
CA ASP A 297 7.02 -12.46 -12.38
C ASP A 297 6.80 -13.39 -11.16
N PHE A 298 6.53 -12.84 -9.97
CA PHE A 298 6.37 -13.66 -8.77
C PHE A 298 5.24 -14.69 -8.87
N PRO A 299 4.01 -14.36 -9.35
CA PRO A 299 2.93 -15.34 -9.45
C PRO A 299 3.18 -16.51 -10.43
N ASP A 300 4.20 -16.39 -11.29
CA ASP A 300 4.59 -17.41 -12.26
C ASP A 300 5.45 -18.52 -11.63
N ILE A 301 5.96 -18.31 -10.41
CA ILE A 301 6.83 -19.25 -9.71
C ILE A 301 5.98 -20.38 -9.12
N ALA A 302 6.39 -21.62 -9.38
CA ALA A 302 5.75 -22.83 -8.88
C ALA A 302 6.49 -23.42 -7.67
N ASP A 303 7.83 -23.42 -7.70
CA ASP A 303 8.66 -24.03 -6.65
C ASP A 303 10.03 -23.35 -6.56
N ILE A 304 10.62 -23.39 -5.36
CA ILE A 304 12.00 -22.94 -5.11
C ILE A 304 12.70 -23.97 -4.22
N SER A 305 13.87 -24.43 -4.64
CA SER A 305 14.70 -25.33 -3.84
C SER A 305 16.11 -24.78 -3.62
N ILE A 306 16.69 -25.07 -2.45
CA ILE A 306 18.06 -24.74 -2.07
C ILE A 306 18.80 -26.07 -1.88
N LYS A 307 19.92 -26.25 -2.56
CA LYS A 307 20.76 -27.46 -2.48
C LYS A 307 22.21 -27.09 -2.23
N GLN A 308 22.96 -27.96 -1.57
CA GLN A 308 24.41 -27.78 -1.45
C GLN A 308 25.07 -28.07 -2.80
N ALA A 309 25.99 -27.20 -3.23
CA ALA A 309 26.78 -27.45 -4.42
C ALA A 309 27.72 -28.64 -4.20
N SER A 310 27.78 -29.56 -5.16
CA SER A 310 28.72 -30.69 -5.13
C SER A 310 29.87 -30.42 -6.09
N ARG A 311 31.11 -30.42 -5.58
CA ARG A 311 32.33 -30.43 -6.40
C ARG A 311 33.26 -31.51 -5.84
N GLU A 312 33.59 -32.48 -6.69
CA GLU A 312 34.59 -33.56 -6.51
C GLU A 312 35.12 -33.76 -5.07
N GLY A 313 34.27 -34.29 -4.17
CA GLY A 313 34.71 -34.88 -2.90
C GLY A 313 34.86 -33.96 -1.68
N SER A 314 34.63 -32.64 -1.78
CA SER A 314 34.63 -31.73 -0.62
C SER A 314 33.34 -30.91 -0.51
N PRO A 315 32.73 -30.79 0.68
CA PRO A 315 31.55 -29.94 0.86
C PRO A 315 31.95 -28.48 0.62
N VAL A 316 31.39 -27.88 -0.43
CA VAL A 316 31.56 -26.45 -0.71
C VAL A 316 30.45 -25.69 0.04
N GLU A 317 30.74 -24.51 0.57
CA GLU A 317 29.74 -23.66 1.24
C GLU A 317 28.63 -23.16 0.28
N ASN A 318 28.93 -23.15 -1.01
CA ASN A 318 28.07 -22.63 -2.05
C ASN A 318 26.72 -23.37 -2.10
N ARG A 319 25.67 -22.62 -2.44
CA ARG A 319 24.31 -23.14 -2.55
C ARG A 319 23.77 -22.93 -3.95
N ILE A 320 23.21 -23.99 -4.52
CA ILE A 320 22.47 -23.92 -5.77
C ILE A 320 21.02 -23.62 -5.42
N VAL A 321 20.49 -22.52 -5.93
CA VAL A 321 19.08 -22.16 -5.85
C VAL A 321 18.44 -22.41 -7.20
N THR A 322 17.37 -23.20 -7.20
CA THR A 322 16.61 -23.57 -8.41
C THR A 322 15.22 -22.95 -8.31
N LEU A 323 14.91 -22.01 -9.21
CA LEU A 323 13.59 -21.40 -9.37
C LEU A 323 12.83 -22.09 -10.51
N THR A 324 11.69 -22.70 -10.21
CA THR A 324 10.85 -23.40 -11.19
C THR A 324 9.59 -22.61 -11.49
N LYS A 325 9.33 -22.33 -12.76
CA LYS A 325 8.10 -21.67 -13.22
C LYS A 325 6.94 -22.66 -13.35
N THR A 326 5.73 -22.12 -13.38
CA THR A 326 4.49 -22.86 -13.68
C THR A 326 4.46 -23.52 -15.06
N ASP A 327 5.29 -23.08 -16.00
CA ASP A 327 5.50 -23.69 -17.31
C ASP A 327 6.71 -24.65 -17.37
N ASN A 328 7.24 -25.04 -16.21
CA ASN A 328 8.39 -25.93 -16.01
C ASN A 328 9.74 -25.41 -16.51
N ARG A 329 9.84 -24.13 -16.93
CA ARG A 329 11.16 -23.51 -17.16
C ARG A 329 11.85 -23.22 -15.83
N VAL A 330 13.17 -23.37 -15.81
CA VAL A 330 13.98 -23.30 -14.60
C VAL A 330 15.07 -22.24 -14.73
N LEU A 331 15.35 -21.53 -13.64
CA LEU A 331 16.55 -20.72 -13.46
C LEU A 331 17.36 -21.32 -12.30
N GLU A 332 18.58 -21.77 -12.58
CA GLU A 332 19.51 -22.26 -11.57
C GLU A 332 20.67 -21.31 -11.41
N VAL A 333 21.00 -21.00 -10.16
CA VAL A 333 22.05 -20.04 -9.79
C VAL A 333 22.84 -20.54 -8.58
N GLU A 334 24.15 -20.34 -8.59
CA GLU A 334 25.06 -20.72 -7.50
C GLU A 334 25.45 -19.50 -6.67
N PHE A 335 25.00 -19.47 -5.41
CA PHE A 335 25.35 -18.48 -4.40
C PHE A 335 26.62 -18.88 -3.64
N PRO A 336 27.48 -17.92 -3.26
CA PRO A 336 28.67 -18.17 -2.44
C PRO A 336 28.38 -18.79 -1.07
N THR A 337 27.29 -18.38 -0.42
CA THR A 337 26.97 -18.81 0.95
C THR A 337 25.49 -19.17 1.11
N LEU A 338 25.20 -20.00 2.11
CA LEU A 338 23.81 -20.28 2.53
C LEU A 338 23.09 -19.00 2.97
N ARG A 339 23.80 -18.07 3.60
CA ARG A 339 23.22 -16.82 4.10
C ARG A 339 22.65 -15.98 2.95
N GLU A 340 23.43 -15.79 1.89
CA GLU A 340 22.98 -15.05 0.69
C GLU A 340 21.85 -15.78 -0.05
N ALA A 341 21.95 -17.11 -0.18
CA ALA A 341 20.89 -17.92 -0.79
C ALA A 341 19.56 -17.78 -0.03
N CYS A 342 19.57 -17.90 1.30
CA CYS A 342 18.38 -17.68 2.12
C CYS A 342 17.88 -16.24 2.05
N SER A 343 18.78 -15.25 1.97
CA SER A 343 18.42 -13.85 1.81
C SER A 343 17.65 -13.60 0.51
N PHE A 344 18.12 -14.19 -0.59
CA PHE A 344 17.51 -14.15 -1.91
C PHE A 344 16.15 -14.86 -1.95
N VAL A 345 16.08 -16.10 -1.43
CA VAL A 345 14.82 -16.86 -1.44
C VAL A 345 13.78 -16.19 -0.54
N ALA A 346 14.17 -15.65 0.62
CA ALA A 346 13.25 -14.89 1.49
C ALA A 346 12.69 -13.62 0.82
N LEU A 347 13.45 -12.98 -0.08
CA LEU A 347 12.98 -11.84 -0.86
C LEU A 347 11.89 -12.26 -1.86
N ILE A 348 12.13 -13.34 -2.61
CA ILE A 348 11.18 -13.84 -3.59
C ILE A 348 9.92 -14.35 -2.90
N ASP A 349 10.08 -15.13 -1.84
CA ASP A 349 9.01 -15.71 -1.02
C ASP A 349 8.15 -14.61 -0.36
N GLY A 350 8.77 -13.53 0.12
CA GLY A 350 8.05 -12.36 0.66
C GLY A 350 7.27 -11.59 -0.41
N TYR A 351 7.86 -11.33 -1.58
CA TYR A 351 7.12 -10.70 -2.69
C TYR A 351 5.99 -11.60 -3.20
N TYR A 352 6.21 -12.91 -3.31
CA TYR A 352 5.17 -13.88 -3.69
C TYR A 352 3.99 -13.82 -2.73
N ARG A 353 4.23 -13.76 -1.41
CA ARG A 353 3.15 -13.55 -0.43
C ARG A 353 2.38 -12.26 -0.61
N LEU A 354 3.07 -11.19 -0.99
CA LEU A 354 2.47 -9.88 -1.18
C LEU A 354 1.73 -9.76 -2.52
N THR A 355 2.02 -10.57 -3.54
CA THR A 355 1.43 -10.41 -4.88
C THR A 355 0.59 -11.59 -5.36
N ALA A 356 0.84 -12.81 -4.88
CA ALA A 356 0.24 -14.03 -5.38
C ALA A 356 -0.63 -14.74 -4.32
N ASP A 357 -0.04 -15.09 -3.18
CA ASP A 357 -0.71 -15.90 -2.14
C ASP A 357 -0.16 -15.60 -0.74
N ALA A 358 -0.95 -14.90 0.07
CA ALA A 358 -0.54 -14.42 1.39
C ALA A 358 -0.28 -15.52 2.42
N HIS A 359 -0.74 -16.75 2.17
CA HIS A 359 -0.63 -17.88 3.09
C HIS A 359 0.33 -18.97 2.59
N HIS A 360 1.11 -18.67 1.56
CA HIS A 360 2.07 -19.60 0.95
C HIS A 360 3.52 -19.36 1.41
N TYR A 361 4.32 -20.43 1.34
CA TYR A 361 5.77 -20.39 1.41
C TYR A 361 6.36 -21.46 0.50
N PHE A 362 7.51 -21.20 -0.12
CA PHE A 362 8.15 -22.15 -1.03
C PHE A 362 8.97 -23.22 -0.30
N CYS A 363 9.78 -22.83 0.67
CA CYS A 363 10.63 -23.77 1.41
C CYS A 363 10.69 -23.43 2.91
N LYS A 364 10.81 -24.48 3.75
CA LYS A 364 10.86 -24.33 5.21
C LYS A 364 12.10 -23.60 5.72
N GLU A 365 13.16 -23.58 4.92
CA GLU A 365 14.43 -22.92 5.23
C GLU A 365 14.31 -21.39 5.37
N VAL A 366 13.27 -20.79 4.79
CA VAL A 366 13.01 -19.34 4.93
C VAL A 366 11.57 -19.02 5.36
N ALA A 367 10.74 -20.03 5.62
CA ALA A 367 9.32 -19.83 5.90
C ALA A 367 9.11 -19.08 7.22
N PRO A 368 8.27 -18.02 7.25
CA PRO A 368 7.98 -17.31 8.49
C PRO A 368 7.36 -18.23 9.55
N PRO A 369 7.90 -18.29 10.79
CA PRO A 369 7.36 -19.15 11.85
C PRO A 369 5.86 -18.94 12.15
N ARG A 370 5.39 -17.69 12.20
CA ARG A 370 3.97 -17.35 12.43
C ARG A 370 3.07 -17.80 11.28
N LEU A 371 3.59 -17.84 10.05
CA LEU A 371 2.86 -18.38 8.91
C LEU A 371 2.71 -19.89 9.03
N LEU A 372 3.75 -20.60 9.47
CA LEU A 372 3.65 -22.05 9.72
C LEU A 372 2.63 -22.37 10.82
N GLU A 373 2.63 -21.58 11.91
CA GLU A 373 1.62 -21.65 12.97
C GLU A 373 0.20 -21.41 12.42
N ASP A 374 0.05 -20.43 11.53
CA ASP A 374 -1.25 -20.09 10.92
C ASP A 374 -1.76 -21.23 10.03
N VAL A 375 -0.90 -21.83 9.21
CA VAL A 375 -1.24 -22.97 8.35
C VAL A 375 -1.69 -24.17 9.19
N GLU A 376 -0.97 -24.48 10.28
CA GLU A 376 -1.33 -25.60 11.18
C GLU A 376 -2.70 -25.41 11.86
N ASN A 377 -3.04 -24.16 12.18
CA ASN A 377 -4.29 -23.79 12.85
C ASN A 377 -5.41 -23.38 11.89
N GLN A 378 -5.20 -23.46 10.57
CA GLN A 378 -6.14 -22.96 9.56
C GLN A 378 -6.54 -21.49 9.80
N CYS A 379 -5.60 -20.71 10.32
CA CYS A 379 -5.75 -19.31 10.66
C CYS A 379 -5.40 -18.45 9.45
N HIS A 380 -6.19 -17.41 9.18
CA HIS A 380 -5.81 -16.41 8.19
C HIS A 380 -4.82 -15.42 8.81
N GLY A 381 -4.01 -14.79 7.97
CA GLY A 381 -3.34 -13.55 8.33
C GLY A 381 -4.32 -12.42 8.69
N PRO A 382 -3.85 -11.17 8.85
CA PRO A 382 -4.64 -10.03 9.28
C PRO A 382 -5.62 -9.50 8.20
N ILE A 383 -6.48 -10.38 7.67
CA ILE A 383 -7.53 -10.03 6.73
C ILE A 383 -8.57 -9.14 7.41
N SER A 384 -9.16 -8.24 6.63
CA SER A 384 -10.18 -7.31 7.11
C SER A 384 -11.49 -8.03 7.47
N SER A 385 -12.36 -7.34 8.21
CA SER A 385 -13.65 -7.92 8.59
C SER A 385 -14.54 -8.12 7.36
N GLU A 386 -14.42 -7.28 6.33
CA GLU A 386 -15.16 -7.41 5.08
C GLU A 386 -14.77 -8.70 4.35
N PHE A 387 -13.47 -9.01 4.22
CA PHE A 387 -13.00 -10.26 3.61
C PHE A 387 -13.44 -11.49 4.39
N ALA A 388 -13.34 -11.44 5.72
CA ALA A 388 -13.80 -12.53 6.58
C ALA A 388 -15.30 -12.82 6.38
N VAL A 389 -16.14 -11.78 6.44
CA VAL A 389 -17.59 -11.94 6.25
C VAL A 389 -17.93 -12.38 4.83
N ASN A 390 -17.27 -11.83 3.81
CA ASN A 390 -17.48 -12.23 2.43
C ASN A 390 -17.17 -13.71 2.21
N LYS A 391 -16.10 -14.23 2.83
CA LYS A 391 -15.75 -15.65 2.74
C LYS A 391 -16.84 -16.55 3.33
N LEU A 392 -17.38 -16.20 4.50
CA LEU A 392 -18.50 -16.93 5.12
C LEU A 392 -19.77 -16.85 4.26
N LYS A 393 -20.04 -15.69 3.62
CA LYS A 393 -21.15 -15.53 2.68
C LYS A 393 -21.02 -16.44 1.46
N VAL A 394 -19.85 -16.46 0.83
CA VAL A 394 -19.57 -17.33 -0.33
C VAL A 394 -19.66 -18.81 0.05
N ALA A 395 -19.31 -19.17 1.29
CA ALA A 395 -19.49 -20.53 1.83
C ALA A 395 -20.96 -20.89 2.17
N GLY A 396 -21.91 -19.98 1.94
CA GLY A 396 -23.35 -20.23 2.08
C GLY A 396 -23.95 -19.82 3.42
N SER A 397 -23.24 -19.08 4.26
CA SER A 397 -23.76 -18.46 5.50
C SER A 397 -24.47 -19.42 6.46
N ARG A 398 -24.06 -20.69 6.53
CA ARG A 398 -24.69 -21.68 7.39
C ARG A 398 -24.36 -21.38 8.87
N PRO A 399 -25.33 -21.46 9.80
CA PRO A 399 -25.07 -21.31 11.22
C PRO A 399 -23.94 -22.23 11.68
N GLY A 400 -22.97 -21.65 12.38
CA GLY A 400 -21.80 -22.33 12.89
C GLY A 400 -20.64 -22.53 11.91
N LEU A 401 -20.75 -22.03 10.68
CA LEU A 401 -19.55 -21.73 9.89
C LEU A 401 -18.75 -20.63 10.58
N TYR A 402 -17.44 -20.81 10.66
CA TYR A 402 -16.55 -19.84 11.25
C TYR A 402 -15.23 -19.75 10.50
N LEU A 403 -14.48 -18.70 10.74
CA LEU A 403 -13.07 -18.62 10.39
C LEU A 403 -12.28 -17.96 11.50
N LEU A 404 -11.03 -18.38 11.62
CA LEU A 404 -10.02 -17.81 12.50
C LEU A 404 -9.09 -16.92 11.69
N ARG A 405 -8.74 -15.75 12.22
CA ARG A 405 -7.77 -14.83 11.61
C ARG A 405 -6.97 -14.07 12.66
N ARG A 406 -5.75 -13.65 12.33
CA ARG A 406 -5.00 -12.69 13.15
C ARG A 406 -5.70 -11.33 13.18
N SER A 407 -5.53 -10.58 14.27
CA SER A 407 -6.05 -9.22 14.37
C SER A 407 -5.28 -8.28 13.43
N PRO A 408 -5.96 -7.41 12.67
CA PRO A 408 -5.29 -6.40 11.86
C PRO A 408 -4.75 -5.21 12.68
N GLN A 409 -5.06 -5.15 13.98
CA GLN A 409 -4.72 -4.03 14.87
C GLN A 409 -3.71 -4.39 15.95
N ASP A 410 -3.58 -5.67 16.30
CA ASP A 410 -2.76 -6.12 17.43
C ASP A 410 -2.09 -7.46 17.11
N PHE A 411 -0.81 -7.61 17.45
CA PHE A 411 -0.03 -8.80 17.11
C PHE A 411 -0.35 -10.02 17.98
N ASP A 412 -0.84 -9.78 19.20
CA ASP A 412 -1.08 -10.81 20.22
C ASP A 412 -2.57 -11.17 20.32
N SER A 413 -3.35 -10.79 19.31
CA SER A 413 -4.78 -11.03 19.25
C SER A 413 -5.19 -11.72 17.95
N TYR A 414 -6.22 -12.56 18.06
CA TYR A 414 -6.90 -13.24 16.97
C TYR A 414 -8.38 -12.91 17.02
N LEU A 415 -9.05 -13.04 15.88
CA LEU A 415 -10.48 -12.79 15.73
C LEU A 415 -11.13 -14.05 15.20
N LEU A 416 -12.12 -14.54 15.94
CA LEU A 416 -12.99 -15.63 15.53
C LEU A 416 -14.29 -15.02 14.98
N THR A 417 -14.46 -15.07 13.66
CA THR A 417 -15.70 -14.61 12.99
C THR A 417 -16.60 -15.82 12.75
N VAL A 418 -17.83 -15.79 13.26
CA VAL A 418 -18.76 -16.93 13.21
C VAL A 418 -20.10 -16.46 12.64
N CYS A 419 -20.66 -17.26 11.75
CA CYS A 419 -22.03 -17.10 11.29
C CYS A 419 -23.00 -17.61 12.37
N ALA A 420 -23.82 -16.71 12.91
CA ALA A 420 -24.79 -16.99 13.94
C ALA A 420 -26.20 -16.70 13.45
N GLU A 421 -27.17 -17.46 13.94
CA GLU A 421 -28.58 -17.20 13.70
C GLU A 421 -29.12 -16.31 14.82
N THR A 422 -29.71 -15.18 14.45
CA THR A 422 -30.30 -14.21 15.38
C THR A 422 -31.79 -14.07 15.10
N ARG A 423 -32.51 -13.41 16.02
CA ARG A 423 -33.96 -13.12 15.84
C ARG A 423 -34.24 -12.30 14.58
N SER A 424 -33.27 -11.54 14.09
CA SER A 424 -33.34 -10.70 12.88
C SER A 424 -32.78 -11.38 11.62
N GLY A 425 -32.41 -12.66 11.68
CA GLY A 425 -31.81 -13.42 10.59
C GLY A 425 -30.33 -13.75 10.83
N GLN A 426 -29.61 -14.06 9.75
CA GLN A 426 -28.18 -14.39 9.81
C GLN A 426 -27.35 -13.17 10.16
N ASP A 427 -26.45 -13.33 11.13
CA ASP A 427 -25.50 -12.31 11.57
C ASP A 427 -24.08 -12.88 11.70
N TYR A 428 -23.07 -12.01 11.74
CA TYR A 428 -21.66 -12.37 11.81
C TYR A 428 -21.05 -11.81 13.09
N LYS A 429 -20.98 -12.67 14.11
CA LYS A 429 -20.43 -12.30 15.41
C LYS A 429 -18.91 -12.47 15.40
N ARG A 430 -18.23 -11.56 16.10
CA ARG A 430 -16.76 -11.50 16.18
C ARG A 430 -16.35 -11.67 17.64
N CYS A 431 -15.59 -12.71 17.93
CA CYS A 431 -15.02 -12.94 19.25
C CYS A 431 -13.52 -12.64 19.24
N LEU A 432 -13.04 -11.87 20.22
CA LEU A 432 -11.63 -11.55 20.40
C LEU A 432 -10.95 -12.65 21.19
N ILE A 433 -9.93 -13.28 20.61
CA ILE A 433 -9.02 -14.21 21.29
C ILE A 433 -7.72 -13.47 21.57
N ARG A 434 -7.21 -13.56 22.79
CA ARG A 434 -5.91 -12.99 23.16
C ARG A 434 -4.90 -14.10 23.42
N ARG A 435 -3.64 -13.79 23.17
CA ARG A 435 -2.46 -14.60 23.50
C ARG A 435 -1.63 -13.84 24.53
N ASP A 436 -1.14 -14.52 25.56
CA ASP A 436 -0.20 -13.94 26.53
C ASP A 436 1.25 -14.29 26.18
N GLU A 437 2.19 -13.74 26.96
CA GLU A 437 3.63 -13.92 26.77
C GLU A 437 4.05 -15.39 26.92
N ASP A 438 3.34 -16.15 27.77
CA ASP A 438 3.55 -17.59 27.98
C ASP A 438 2.96 -18.44 26.82
N GLY A 439 2.31 -17.82 25.85
CA GLY A 439 1.71 -18.51 24.70
C GLY A 439 0.33 -19.12 24.95
N ASN A 440 -0.32 -18.80 26.06
CA ASN A 440 -1.69 -19.27 26.34
C ASN A 440 -2.73 -18.38 25.65
N PHE A 441 -3.83 -19.01 25.25
CA PHE A 441 -4.94 -18.38 24.52
C PHE A 441 -6.21 -18.34 25.37
N TRP A 442 -6.97 -17.24 25.29
CA TRP A 442 -8.30 -17.16 25.89
C TRP A 442 -9.24 -16.26 25.09
N LEU A 443 -10.54 -16.51 25.22
CA LEU A 443 -11.59 -15.70 24.60
C LEU A 443 -11.96 -14.56 25.54
N SER A 444 -12.00 -13.33 25.02
CA SER A 444 -12.30 -12.14 25.82
C SER A 444 -13.69 -12.25 26.44
N GLY A 445 -13.77 -12.11 27.77
CA GLY A 445 -15.00 -12.31 28.53
C GLY A 445 -15.16 -13.71 29.14
N VAL A 446 -14.22 -14.62 28.90
CA VAL A 446 -14.19 -15.96 29.50
C VAL A 446 -12.88 -16.16 30.27
N ALA A 447 -12.96 -16.71 31.49
CA ALA A 447 -11.79 -16.88 32.36
C ALA A 447 -10.88 -18.06 31.95
N ARG A 448 -11.41 -19.04 31.19
CA ARG A 448 -10.68 -20.25 30.81
C ARG A 448 -9.58 -19.95 29.80
N ARG A 449 -8.38 -20.47 30.06
CA ARG A 449 -7.19 -20.41 29.20
C ARG A 449 -6.90 -21.78 28.56
N PHE A 450 -6.17 -21.76 27.45
CA PHE A 450 -5.82 -22.92 26.63
C PHE A 450 -4.37 -22.81 26.16
N CYS A 451 -3.67 -23.93 26.00
CA CYS A 451 -2.28 -23.91 25.51
C CYS A 451 -2.19 -23.85 23.97
N SER A 452 -3.30 -24.05 23.26
CA SER A 452 -3.35 -23.95 21.80
C SER A 452 -4.70 -23.43 21.28
N LEU A 453 -4.69 -22.82 20.10
CA LEU A 453 -5.90 -22.42 19.39
C LEU A 453 -6.79 -23.62 19.04
N ARG A 454 -6.19 -24.77 18.70
CA ARG A 454 -6.92 -26.01 18.41
C ARG A 454 -7.72 -26.51 19.62
N GLU A 455 -7.13 -26.47 20.83
CA GLU A 455 -7.82 -26.86 22.06
C GLU A 455 -8.96 -25.89 22.40
N LEU A 456 -8.71 -24.58 22.25
CA LEU A 456 -9.70 -23.52 22.45
C LEU A 456 -10.92 -23.73 21.53
N LEU A 457 -10.68 -23.85 20.22
CA LEU A 457 -11.73 -24.03 19.22
C LEU A 457 -12.47 -25.35 19.41
N GLY A 458 -11.75 -26.44 19.71
CA GLY A 458 -12.35 -27.76 19.95
C GLY A 458 -13.22 -27.82 21.21
N THR A 459 -12.89 -27.04 22.24
CA THR A 459 -13.71 -26.92 23.45
C THR A 459 -15.00 -26.16 23.17
N TYR A 460 -14.89 -24.98 22.55
CA TYR A 460 -16.06 -24.15 22.26
C TYR A 460 -16.93 -24.67 21.11
N GLY A 461 -16.40 -25.53 20.24
CA GLY A 461 -17.21 -26.30 19.29
C GLY A 461 -18.15 -27.29 19.97
N ARG A 462 -17.76 -27.86 21.12
CA ARG A 462 -18.61 -28.79 21.90
C ARG A 462 -19.56 -28.09 22.84
N CYS A 463 -19.07 -27.08 23.56
CA CYS A 463 -19.85 -26.38 24.59
C CYS A 463 -20.76 -25.27 24.00
N GLY A 464 -20.43 -24.76 22.81
CA GLY A 464 -21.02 -23.55 22.26
C GLY A 464 -20.52 -22.28 22.95
N LEU A 465 -20.78 -21.14 22.32
CA LEU A 465 -20.50 -19.80 22.80
C LEU A 465 -21.79 -18.98 22.87
N GLN A 466 -21.80 -17.96 23.71
CA GLN A 466 -22.88 -16.98 23.74
C GLN A 466 -22.27 -15.58 23.66
N ALA A 467 -22.68 -14.82 22.64
CA ALA A 467 -22.24 -13.44 22.45
C ALA A 467 -23.44 -12.59 22.00
N GLU A 468 -23.61 -11.42 22.62
CA GLU A 468 -24.67 -10.45 22.28
C GLU A 468 -26.07 -11.07 22.21
N GLY A 469 -26.37 -12.02 23.12
CA GLY A 469 -27.66 -12.71 23.17
C GLY A 469 -27.87 -13.81 22.11
N ALA A 470 -26.91 -14.04 21.22
CA ALA A 470 -26.95 -15.13 20.24
C ALA A 470 -26.13 -16.34 20.71
N ARG A 471 -26.69 -17.54 20.58
CA ARG A 471 -25.96 -18.79 20.82
C ARG A 471 -25.23 -19.17 19.53
N MET A 472 -23.95 -19.48 19.65
CA MET A 472 -23.05 -19.73 18.54
C MET A 472 -22.47 -21.13 18.72
N CYS A 473 -22.54 -21.96 17.70
CA CYS A 473 -21.89 -23.27 17.68
C CYS A 473 -20.72 -23.21 16.69
N LEU A 474 -19.55 -23.75 17.01
CA LEU A 474 -18.45 -23.84 16.04
C LEU A 474 -18.53 -25.19 15.35
N ALA A 475 -19.14 -25.24 14.17
CA ALA A 475 -19.40 -26.48 13.45
C ALA A 475 -18.33 -26.78 12.39
N ALA A 476 -18.01 -25.81 11.54
CA ALA A 476 -17.05 -26.01 10.45
C ALA A 476 -16.20 -24.75 10.19
N CYS A 477 -14.89 -24.95 10.08
CA CYS A 477 -13.95 -23.88 9.75
C CYS A 477 -13.89 -23.66 8.24
N CYS A 478 -13.83 -22.40 7.82
CA CYS A 478 -13.48 -22.00 6.46
C CYS A 478 -11.97 -21.67 6.42
N PRO A 479 -11.07 -22.57 6.01
CA PRO A 479 -9.63 -22.34 6.03
C PRO A 479 -9.17 -21.38 4.91
N PRO A 480 -7.97 -20.76 5.01
CA PRO A 480 -7.33 -20.08 3.88
C PRO A 480 -7.23 -21.00 2.65
N LEU A 481 -7.52 -20.47 1.46
CA LEU A 481 -7.41 -21.19 0.20
C LEU A 481 -6.22 -20.67 -0.63
N PRO A 482 -5.54 -21.52 -1.40
CA PRO A 482 -4.45 -21.08 -2.27
C PRO A 482 -4.88 -19.96 -3.22
N LYS A 483 -4.03 -18.93 -3.34
CA LYS A 483 -4.20 -17.76 -4.21
C LYS A 483 -5.50 -16.97 -3.94
N GLU A 484 -6.07 -17.10 -2.74
CA GLU A 484 -7.26 -16.33 -2.35
C GLU A 484 -6.99 -14.83 -2.31
N LYS A 485 -7.97 -14.03 -2.71
CA LYS A 485 -7.83 -12.57 -2.74
C LYS A 485 -8.25 -11.95 -1.41
N SER A 486 -7.38 -11.10 -0.86
CA SER A 486 -7.61 -10.34 0.38
C SER A 486 -6.81 -9.03 0.40
N ASN A 487 -7.07 -8.16 1.38
CA ASN A 487 -6.29 -6.94 1.64
C ASN A 487 -4.80 -7.17 1.96
N LEU A 488 -4.38 -8.43 2.09
CA LEU A 488 -2.96 -8.77 2.24
C LEU A 488 -2.21 -8.73 0.91
N LEU A 489 -2.92 -8.92 -0.21
CA LEU A 489 -2.33 -8.85 -1.55
C LEU A 489 -2.25 -7.41 -2.05
N ILE A 490 -1.19 -7.10 -2.78
CA ILE A 490 -0.89 -5.83 -3.40
C ILE A 490 -1.09 -5.96 -4.91
N VAL A 491 -2.01 -5.15 -5.43
CA VAL A 491 -2.23 -4.94 -6.85
C VAL A 491 -1.21 -3.91 -7.32
N ARG A 492 -0.35 -4.31 -8.26
CA ARG A 492 0.70 -3.45 -8.81
C ARG A 492 0.20 -2.61 -9.97
N SER A 493 0.72 -1.40 -10.07
CA SER A 493 0.56 -0.51 -11.21
C SER A 493 1.36 -1.01 -12.42
N GLY A 494 0.69 -1.27 -13.56
CA GLY A 494 1.36 -1.61 -14.83
C GLY A 494 1.43 -3.08 -15.22
N CYS A 495 0.98 -4.02 -14.38
CA CYS A 495 0.96 -5.44 -14.75
C CYS A 495 -0.30 -5.76 -15.60
N PRO A 496 -0.16 -6.38 -16.80
CA PRO A 496 -1.30 -6.91 -17.53
C PRO A 496 -2.03 -7.93 -16.64
N GLN A 497 -3.33 -7.77 -16.44
CA GLN A 497 -4.10 -8.81 -15.76
C GLN A 497 -4.12 -10.08 -16.63
N PRO A 498 -4.01 -11.28 -16.04
CA PRO A 498 -4.14 -12.53 -16.79
C PRO A 498 -5.49 -12.58 -17.53
N PRO A 499 -5.54 -13.23 -18.71
CA PRO A 499 -6.76 -13.32 -19.51
C PRO A 499 -7.78 -14.19 -18.76
N GLY A 500 -8.75 -13.54 -18.11
CA GLY A 500 -9.79 -14.24 -17.33
C GLY A 500 -10.63 -13.33 -16.44
N SER A 501 -10.15 -12.13 -16.12
CA SER A 501 -10.95 -11.10 -15.44
C SER A 501 -11.37 -10.03 -16.45
N PRO A 502 -12.66 -9.62 -16.52
CA PRO A 502 -13.07 -8.54 -17.40
C PRO A 502 -12.50 -7.21 -16.86
N ALA A 503 -11.32 -6.84 -17.34
CA ALA A 503 -10.76 -5.52 -17.10
C ALA A 503 -11.52 -4.50 -17.94
N ALA A 504 -12.22 -3.57 -17.28
CA ALA A 504 -12.68 -2.36 -17.92
C ALA A 504 -11.47 -1.61 -18.52
N PRO A 505 -11.53 -1.16 -19.78
CA PRO A 505 -10.39 -0.52 -20.42
C PRO A 505 -10.12 0.83 -19.76
N ARG A 506 -9.11 0.92 -18.89
CA ARG A 506 -8.54 2.19 -18.45
C ARG A 506 -7.78 2.81 -19.62
N ARG A 507 -8.43 3.71 -20.36
CA ARG A 507 -7.80 4.57 -21.36
C ARG A 507 -7.06 5.72 -20.66
N SER A 508 -5.90 6.09 -21.20
CA SER A 508 -5.05 7.16 -20.66
C SER A 508 -5.76 8.52 -20.65
N LEU A 509 -5.46 9.33 -19.63
CA LEU A 509 -6.09 10.63 -19.30
C LEU A 509 -5.84 11.76 -20.32
N ASN A 510 -5.27 11.49 -21.50
CA ASN A 510 -4.96 12.54 -22.48
C ASN A 510 -6.08 12.82 -23.51
N GLN A 511 -7.28 12.21 -23.38
CA GLN A 511 -8.43 12.50 -24.25
C GLN A 511 -9.76 12.40 -23.46
N MET A 512 -10.02 13.31 -22.52
CA MET A 512 -11.40 13.53 -22.07
C MET A 512 -12.14 14.30 -23.17
N MET A 513 -13.20 13.72 -23.71
CA MET A 513 -13.98 14.26 -24.83
C MET A 513 -15.41 14.55 -24.36
N PHE A 514 -15.75 15.81 -24.08
CA PHE A 514 -17.12 16.25 -23.82
C PHE A 514 -17.33 17.66 -24.37
N HIS A 515 -18.55 17.97 -24.80
CA HIS A 515 -18.90 19.30 -25.28
C HIS A 515 -18.91 20.30 -24.11
N LYS A 516 -18.17 21.40 -24.23
CA LYS A 516 -18.10 22.45 -23.21
C LYS A 516 -19.23 23.45 -23.43
N ILE A 517 -20.06 23.65 -22.41
CA ILE A 517 -21.19 24.59 -22.44
C ILE A 517 -20.81 25.86 -21.68
N ASP A 518 -21.00 27.02 -22.31
CA ASP A 518 -20.81 28.32 -21.67
C ASP A 518 -21.76 28.46 -20.45
N PRO A 519 -21.26 28.74 -19.24
CA PRO A 519 -22.10 29.00 -18.07
C PRO A 519 -23.18 30.06 -18.32
N GLN A 520 -22.94 31.07 -19.17
CA GLN A 520 -23.90 32.14 -19.46
C GLN A 520 -25.13 31.67 -20.24
N SER A 521 -24.99 30.55 -20.96
CA SER A 521 -26.07 29.96 -21.74
C SER A 521 -27.02 29.10 -20.91
N LEU A 522 -26.69 28.88 -19.62
CA LEU A 522 -27.48 28.06 -18.69
C LEU A 522 -28.23 28.93 -17.68
N THR A 523 -29.54 28.68 -17.53
CA THR A 523 -30.37 29.25 -16.47
C THR A 523 -30.78 28.17 -15.49
N ARG A 524 -30.47 28.36 -14.20
CA ARG A 524 -30.87 27.44 -13.12
C ARG A 524 -32.28 27.77 -12.63
N GLY A 525 -33.15 26.77 -12.59
CA GLY A 525 -34.51 26.85 -12.07
C GLY A 525 -34.65 26.19 -10.70
N GLU A 526 -35.80 25.56 -10.46
CA GLU A 526 -36.13 24.91 -9.19
C GLU A 526 -35.23 23.70 -8.87
N SER A 527 -35.06 23.43 -7.57
CA SER A 527 -34.33 22.25 -7.09
C SER A 527 -35.19 21.00 -7.26
N LEU A 528 -34.64 19.99 -7.93
CA LEU A 528 -35.28 18.69 -8.13
C LEU A 528 -34.84 17.65 -7.09
N GLY A 529 -33.80 17.96 -6.30
CA GLY A 529 -33.31 17.11 -5.21
C GLY A 529 -31.79 17.04 -5.15
N GLN A 530 -31.29 16.09 -4.36
CA GLN A 530 -29.87 15.88 -4.10
C GLN A 530 -29.44 14.49 -4.60
N GLY A 531 -28.40 14.45 -5.42
CA GLY A 531 -27.65 13.25 -5.78
C GLY A 531 -26.51 12.98 -4.79
N SER A 532 -25.79 11.89 -4.98
CA SER A 532 -24.74 11.44 -4.04
C SER A 532 -23.68 12.51 -3.71
N PHE A 533 -23.27 13.30 -4.71
CA PHE A 533 -22.26 14.36 -4.57
C PHE A 533 -22.63 15.62 -5.37
N THR A 534 -23.89 15.72 -5.80
CA THR A 534 -24.37 16.77 -6.71
C THR A 534 -25.73 17.28 -6.26
N GLN A 535 -25.96 18.58 -6.37
CA GLN A 535 -27.29 19.16 -6.24
C GLN A 535 -27.96 19.23 -7.62
N ILE A 536 -29.21 18.77 -7.73
CA ILE A 536 -29.91 18.57 -9.01
C ILE A 536 -30.97 19.65 -9.19
N TYR A 537 -30.94 20.34 -10.32
CA TYR A 537 -31.88 21.43 -10.64
C TYR A 537 -32.51 21.20 -12.00
N LYS A 538 -33.74 21.69 -12.15
CA LYS A 538 -34.29 21.96 -13.48
C LYS A 538 -33.59 23.19 -14.03
N GLY A 539 -33.34 23.25 -15.32
CA GLY A 539 -32.72 24.41 -15.95
C GLY A 539 -33.11 24.55 -17.41
N VAL A 540 -32.62 25.62 -18.02
CA VAL A 540 -32.79 25.90 -19.45
C VAL A 540 -31.42 26.14 -20.06
N LYS A 541 -31.11 25.43 -21.15
CA LYS A 541 -29.95 25.67 -22.00
C LYS A 541 -30.38 26.50 -23.21
N ARG A 542 -29.69 27.60 -23.48
CA ARG A 542 -29.91 28.47 -24.64
C ARG A 542 -28.82 28.23 -25.67
N ASP A 543 -29.20 27.81 -26.86
CA ASP A 543 -28.28 27.65 -27.99
C ASP A 543 -28.52 28.77 -29.02
N GLN A 544 -27.45 29.32 -29.57
CA GLN A 544 -27.48 30.25 -30.70
C GLN A 544 -27.17 29.47 -31.99
N GLU A 545 -28.13 29.40 -32.90
CA GLU A 545 -27.92 28.89 -34.26
C GLU A 545 -28.26 30.00 -35.28
N GLU A 546 -27.82 29.86 -36.54
CA GLU A 546 -27.95 30.89 -37.59
C GLU A 546 -29.40 31.35 -37.85
N ASP A 547 -30.41 30.55 -37.44
CA ASP A 547 -31.86 30.81 -37.61
C ASP A 547 -32.62 31.18 -36.31
N GLY A 548 -31.92 31.42 -35.17
CA GLY A 548 -32.55 31.94 -33.94
C GLY A 548 -32.05 31.33 -32.63
N TYR A 549 -32.75 31.66 -31.53
CA TYR A 549 -32.45 31.15 -30.18
C TYR A 549 -33.32 29.93 -29.84
N TYR A 550 -32.70 28.77 -29.65
CA TYR A 550 -33.39 27.58 -29.16
C TYR A 550 -33.21 27.43 -27.66
N GLN A 551 -34.32 27.20 -26.94
CA GLN A 551 -34.32 26.93 -25.50
C GLN A 551 -34.65 25.46 -25.25
N THR A 552 -33.75 24.75 -24.60
CA THR A 552 -33.93 23.33 -24.25
C THR A 552 -34.05 23.18 -22.75
N GLU A 553 -35.11 22.50 -22.28
CA GLU A 553 -35.22 22.12 -20.86
C GLU A 553 -34.17 21.05 -20.52
N VAL A 554 -33.41 21.28 -19.46
CA VAL A 554 -32.28 20.42 -19.05
C VAL A 554 -32.30 20.14 -17.56
N VAL A 555 -31.63 19.06 -17.17
CA VAL A 555 -31.28 18.79 -15.77
C VAL A 555 -29.83 19.22 -15.53
N LEU A 556 -29.63 20.08 -14.54
CA LEU A 556 -28.32 20.56 -14.12
C LEU A 556 -27.89 19.80 -12.88
N LYS A 557 -26.88 18.93 -13.02
CA LYS A 557 -26.22 18.28 -11.88
C LYS A 557 -24.99 19.09 -11.50
N VAL A 558 -25.15 19.91 -10.47
CA VAL A 558 -24.12 20.83 -9.98
C VAL A 558 -23.31 20.13 -8.89
N MET A 559 -22.00 20.04 -9.07
CA MET A 559 -21.11 19.47 -8.05
C MET A 559 -21.14 20.29 -6.76
N ASP A 560 -21.21 19.61 -5.62
CA ASP A 560 -21.11 20.25 -4.32
C ASP A 560 -19.66 20.66 -4.01
N GLY A 561 -19.44 21.90 -3.57
CA GLY A 561 -18.12 22.46 -3.26
C GLY A 561 -17.38 21.76 -2.12
N SER A 562 -18.09 21.02 -1.25
CA SER A 562 -17.51 20.18 -0.20
C SER A 562 -16.85 18.89 -0.74
N HIS A 563 -17.14 18.53 -1.99
CA HIS A 563 -16.70 17.29 -2.65
C HIS A 563 -15.74 17.53 -3.82
N ARG A 564 -14.94 18.61 -3.81
CA ARG A 564 -13.96 18.95 -4.87
C ARG A 564 -12.99 17.81 -5.21
N ASN A 565 -12.69 16.93 -4.26
CA ASN A 565 -11.85 15.74 -4.45
C ASN A 565 -12.48 14.71 -5.42
N CYS A 566 -13.76 14.84 -5.76
CA CYS A 566 -14.50 13.97 -6.69
C CYS A 566 -14.64 14.58 -8.09
N SER A 567 -14.01 15.74 -8.35
CA SER A 567 -14.06 16.44 -9.64
C SER A 567 -13.58 15.58 -10.80
N GLU A 568 -12.52 14.79 -10.60
CA GLU A 568 -11.99 13.88 -11.62
C GLU A 568 -13.01 12.80 -12.00
N SER A 569 -13.59 12.09 -11.03
CA SER A 569 -14.60 11.04 -11.29
C SER A 569 -15.88 11.59 -11.93
N PHE A 570 -16.26 12.83 -11.58
CA PHE A 570 -17.40 13.50 -12.19
C PHE A 570 -17.16 13.85 -13.67
N LEU A 571 -15.97 14.33 -14.00
CA LEU A 571 -15.58 14.64 -15.38
C LEU A 571 -15.31 13.38 -16.20
N GLU A 572 -14.77 12.33 -15.58
CA GLU A 572 -14.64 11.01 -16.21
C GLU A 572 -16.01 10.42 -16.56
N ALA A 573 -16.96 10.45 -15.61
CA ALA A 573 -18.34 10.03 -15.87
C ALA A 573 -18.97 10.86 -17.00
N ALA A 574 -18.74 12.18 -17.02
CA ALA A 574 -19.19 13.04 -18.10
C ALA A 574 -18.59 12.65 -19.45
N SER A 575 -17.29 12.35 -19.48
CA SER A 575 -16.58 11.93 -20.69
C SER A 575 -17.03 10.57 -21.21
N ILE A 576 -17.46 9.65 -20.34
CA ILE A 576 -18.04 8.38 -20.77
C ILE A 576 -19.43 8.64 -21.34
N MET A 577 -20.26 9.37 -20.61
CA MET A 577 -21.65 9.65 -21.00
C MET A 577 -21.76 10.46 -22.30
N SER A 578 -20.83 11.36 -22.58
CA SER A 578 -20.79 12.15 -23.83
C SER A 578 -20.56 11.30 -25.08
N GLN A 579 -19.98 10.10 -24.92
CA GLN A 579 -19.72 9.16 -26.02
C GLN A 579 -20.88 8.19 -26.25
N LEU A 580 -21.97 8.31 -25.47
CA LEU A 580 -23.14 7.45 -25.56
C LEU A 580 -24.29 8.18 -26.24
N SER A 581 -24.77 7.61 -27.34
CA SER A 581 -25.97 8.09 -28.03
C SER A 581 -26.85 6.91 -28.34
N HIS A 582 -27.94 6.78 -27.58
CA HIS A 582 -28.94 5.74 -27.76
C HIS A 582 -30.30 6.26 -27.32
N LYS A 583 -31.36 5.99 -28.09
CA LYS A 583 -32.73 6.49 -27.87
C LYS A 583 -33.39 6.13 -26.52
N HIS A 584 -32.77 5.23 -25.74
CA HIS A 584 -33.24 4.79 -24.43
C HIS A 584 -32.23 5.08 -23.31
N LEU A 585 -31.25 5.97 -23.56
CA LEU A 585 -30.32 6.48 -22.56
C LEU A 585 -30.47 8.00 -22.44
N VAL A 586 -30.35 8.50 -21.22
CA VAL A 586 -30.39 9.95 -20.95
C VAL A 586 -29.20 10.63 -21.62
N LEU A 587 -29.49 11.53 -22.57
CA LEU A 587 -28.50 12.28 -23.31
C LEU A 587 -27.75 13.27 -22.40
N LEU A 588 -26.43 13.31 -22.54
CA LEU A 588 -25.58 14.36 -21.99
C LEU A 588 -25.33 15.44 -23.05
N HIS A 589 -25.85 16.65 -22.85
CA HIS A 589 -25.59 17.77 -23.76
C HIS A 589 -24.17 18.33 -23.63
N GLY A 590 -23.55 18.19 -22.46
CA GLY A 590 -22.19 18.65 -22.20
C GLY A 590 -21.92 18.99 -20.75
N VAL A 591 -20.78 19.64 -20.52
CA VAL A 591 -20.32 20.06 -19.19
C VAL A 591 -20.05 21.56 -19.21
N SER A 592 -20.53 22.27 -18.19
CA SER A 592 -20.16 23.66 -17.96
C SER A 592 -19.10 23.72 -16.85
N LEU A 593 -17.98 24.36 -17.16
CA LEU A 593 -16.83 24.52 -16.27
C LEU A 593 -16.68 26.00 -15.92
N GLY A 594 -17.01 26.37 -14.68
CA GLY A 594 -16.90 27.74 -14.17
C GLY A 594 -16.61 27.75 -12.66
N LYS A 595 -17.34 28.57 -11.90
CA LYS A 595 -17.30 28.53 -10.43
C LYS A 595 -17.72 27.17 -9.89
N ASP A 596 -18.74 26.58 -10.52
CA ASP A 596 -19.24 25.25 -10.25
C ASP A 596 -19.00 24.36 -11.49
N SER A 597 -18.78 23.05 -11.27
CA SER A 597 -18.75 22.05 -12.34
C SER A 597 -20.16 21.47 -12.52
N ILE A 598 -20.73 21.60 -13.73
CA ILE A 598 -22.14 21.27 -14.00
C ILE A 598 -22.22 20.30 -15.17
N MET A 599 -22.90 19.17 -14.95
CA MET A 599 -23.24 18.21 -16.00
C MET A 599 -24.66 18.50 -16.49
N VAL A 600 -24.82 18.74 -17.79
CA VAL A 600 -26.07 19.21 -18.41
C VAL A 600 -26.72 18.05 -19.16
N GLN A 601 -27.78 17.48 -18.59
CA GLN A 601 -28.48 16.30 -19.12
C GLN A 601 -29.85 16.68 -19.68
N GLU A 602 -30.42 15.83 -20.54
CA GLU A 602 -31.80 16.02 -20.99
C GLU A 602 -32.80 15.96 -19.83
N TYR A 603 -33.90 16.71 -19.95
CA TYR A 603 -34.97 16.69 -18.95
C TYR A 603 -35.97 15.56 -19.19
N VAL A 604 -36.11 14.66 -18.22
CA VAL A 604 -37.05 13.54 -18.26
C VAL A 604 -38.35 13.91 -17.53
N ARG A 605 -39.40 14.19 -18.29
CA ARG A 605 -40.69 14.74 -17.82
C ARG A 605 -41.34 13.98 -16.65
N TYR A 606 -41.19 12.66 -16.61
CA TYR A 606 -41.87 11.80 -15.63
C TYR A 606 -41.00 11.42 -14.42
N GLY A 607 -39.74 11.86 -14.40
CA GLY A 607 -38.79 11.54 -13.34
C GLY A 607 -38.47 10.03 -13.25
N PRO A 608 -37.85 9.60 -12.13
CA PRO A 608 -37.49 8.21 -11.90
C PRO A 608 -38.69 7.25 -11.93
N LEU A 609 -38.47 6.05 -12.46
CA LEU A 609 -39.49 5.01 -12.62
C LEU A 609 -40.13 4.61 -11.29
N ASP A 610 -39.38 4.55 -10.19
CA ASP A 610 -39.93 4.18 -8.88
C ASP A 610 -40.97 5.18 -8.37
N LEU A 611 -40.73 6.48 -8.57
CA LEU A 611 -41.68 7.54 -8.25
C LEU A 611 -42.88 7.52 -9.20
N TYR A 612 -42.65 7.32 -10.49
CA TYR A 612 -43.72 7.20 -11.48
C TYR A 612 -44.66 6.03 -11.17
N LEU A 613 -44.10 4.86 -10.86
CA LEU A 613 -44.86 3.67 -10.50
C LEU A 613 -45.69 3.88 -9.24
N LYS A 614 -45.11 4.48 -8.19
CA LYS A 614 -45.84 4.81 -6.95
C LYS A 614 -47.01 5.76 -7.21
N LYS A 615 -46.81 6.78 -8.03
CA LYS A 615 -47.84 7.78 -8.35
C LYS A 615 -49.00 7.19 -9.16
N ASN A 616 -48.73 6.23 -10.04
CA ASN A 616 -49.72 5.70 -10.99
C ASN A 616 -50.23 4.28 -10.65
N HIS A 617 -49.89 3.74 -9.47
CA HIS A 617 -50.23 2.37 -9.06
C HIS A 617 -51.75 2.11 -9.03
N GLY A 618 -52.56 3.13 -8.73
CA GLY A 618 -54.02 3.04 -8.63
C GLY A 618 -54.81 3.51 -9.85
N GLU A 619 -54.17 4.11 -10.86
CA GLU A 619 -54.86 4.81 -11.96
C GLU A 619 -55.03 3.96 -13.24
N GLY A 620 -54.72 2.66 -13.19
CA GLY A 620 -54.83 1.75 -14.35
C GLY A 620 -53.83 2.02 -15.50
N LYS A 621 -52.98 3.05 -15.38
CA LYS A 621 -52.01 3.48 -16.40
C LYS A 621 -50.80 2.56 -16.54
N VAL A 622 -50.49 1.75 -15.53
CA VAL A 622 -49.35 0.81 -15.51
C VAL A 622 -49.79 -0.60 -15.90
N THR A 623 -50.16 -0.78 -17.17
CA THR A 623 -50.59 -2.08 -17.71
C THR A 623 -49.42 -3.06 -17.86
N THR A 624 -49.70 -4.36 -17.97
CA THR A 624 -48.67 -5.38 -18.27
C THR A 624 -47.94 -5.08 -19.59
N SER A 625 -48.66 -4.62 -20.61
CA SER A 625 -48.08 -4.22 -21.89
C SER A 625 -47.08 -3.06 -21.73
N TRP A 626 -47.43 -2.06 -20.92
CA TRP A 626 -46.52 -0.94 -20.62
C TRP A 626 -45.26 -1.40 -19.86
N LYS A 627 -45.40 -2.28 -18.88
CA LYS A 627 -44.25 -2.86 -18.13
C LYS A 627 -43.31 -3.63 -19.06
N LEU A 628 -43.87 -4.42 -19.98
CA LEU A 628 -43.10 -5.15 -20.99
C LEU A 628 -42.35 -4.19 -21.92
N GLN A 629 -42.98 -3.07 -22.30
CA GLN A 629 -42.34 -2.06 -23.11
C GLN A 629 -41.17 -1.39 -22.39
N VAL A 630 -41.30 -1.05 -21.09
CA VAL A 630 -40.19 -0.51 -20.28
C VAL A 630 -39.05 -1.51 -20.16
N ALA A 631 -39.36 -2.79 -19.87
CA ALA A 631 -38.35 -3.85 -19.80
C ALA A 631 -37.60 -4.03 -21.13
N LYS A 632 -38.31 -3.98 -22.26
CA LYS A 632 -37.74 -4.03 -23.61
C LYS A 632 -36.81 -2.85 -23.89
N GLN A 633 -37.21 -1.63 -23.52
CA GLN A 633 -36.38 -0.43 -23.70
C GLN A 633 -35.10 -0.49 -22.85
N LEU A 634 -35.22 -0.95 -21.60
CA LEU A 634 -34.08 -1.17 -20.71
C LEU A 634 -33.13 -2.22 -21.28
N ALA A 635 -33.65 -3.34 -21.79
CA ALA A 635 -32.84 -4.37 -22.42
C ALA A 635 -32.06 -3.84 -23.63
N TYR A 636 -32.68 -3.04 -24.50
CA TYR A 636 -31.96 -2.39 -25.61
C TYR A 636 -30.86 -1.45 -25.13
N ALA A 637 -31.12 -0.65 -24.09
CA ALA A 637 -30.12 0.23 -23.51
C ALA A 637 -28.93 -0.55 -22.92
N LEU A 638 -29.19 -1.66 -22.21
CA LEU A 638 -28.15 -2.51 -21.64
C LEU A 638 -27.34 -3.25 -22.71
N ASN A 639 -27.98 -3.75 -23.76
CA ASN A 639 -27.29 -4.35 -24.90
C ASN A 639 -26.34 -3.34 -25.58
N TYR A 640 -26.81 -2.11 -25.80
CA TYR A 640 -25.97 -1.04 -26.35
C TYR A 640 -24.76 -0.72 -25.45
N LEU A 641 -24.95 -0.71 -24.12
CA LEU A 641 -23.85 -0.50 -23.18
C LEU A 641 -22.85 -1.67 -23.19
N GLU A 642 -23.33 -2.91 -23.31
CA GLU A 642 -22.50 -4.10 -23.46
C GLU A 642 -21.66 -4.06 -24.74
N ASP A 643 -22.26 -3.69 -25.88
CA ASP A 643 -21.55 -3.50 -27.16
C ASP A 643 -20.41 -2.46 -27.04
N LYS A 644 -20.64 -1.42 -26.23
CA LYS A 644 -19.65 -0.38 -25.92
C LYS A 644 -18.68 -0.74 -24.80
N LYS A 645 -18.78 -1.95 -24.23
CA LYS A 645 -18.00 -2.46 -23.09
C LYS A 645 -18.10 -1.57 -21.84
N ILE A 646 -19.27 -0.98 -21.62
CA ILE A 646 -19.57 -0.12 -20.48
C ILE A 646 -20.53 -0.87 -19.56
N THR A 647 -20.12 -1.05 -18.30
CA THR A 647 -20.99 -1.66 -17.29
C THR A 647 -21.69 -0.56 -16.50
N HIS A 648 -23.02 -0.50 -16.53
CA HIS A 648 -23.79 0.47 -15.72
C HIS A 648 -23.63 0.19 -14.20
N GLY A 649 -23.51 -1.08 -13.80
CA GLY A 649 -23.14 -1.50 -12.44
C GLY A 649 -24.18 -1.25 -11.33
N ASN A 650 -25.30 -0.60 -11.62
CA ASN A 650 -26.34 -0.25 -10.64
C ASN A 650 -27.65 0.14 -11.33
N VAL A 651 -28.25 -0.80 -12.08
CA VAL A 651 -29.56 -0.60 -12.71
C VAL A 651 -30.64 -0.77 -11.64
N SER A 652 -31.46 0.25 -11.42
CA SER A 652 -32.55 0.22 -10.44
C SER A 652 -33.66 1.17 -10.86
N ALA A 653 -34.87 0.97 -10.35
CA ALA A 653 -36.02 1.83 -10.66
C ALA A 653 -35.84 3.31 -10.24
N LYS A 654 -34.82 3.65 -9.44
CA LYS A 654 -34.45 5.05 -9.11
C LYS A 654 -33.62 5.72 -10.21
N LYS A 655 -33.09 4.93 -11.14
CA LYS A 655 -32.12 5.34 -12.18
C LYS A 655 -32.60 5.02 -13.61
N VAL A 656 -33.69 4.25 -13.71
CA VAL A 656 -34.56 4.12 -14.90
C VAL A 656 -35.65 5.17 -14.76
#